data_AF-A0A0R1REG6-F1
#
_entry.id   AF-A0A0R1REG6-F1
#
_cell.length_a   1.000
_cell.length_b   1.000
_cell.length_c   1.000
_cell.angle_alpha   90.00
_cell.angle_beta   90.00
_cell.angle_gamma   90.00
#
_symmetry.space_group_name_H-M   'P 1'
#
loop_
_entity.id
_entity.type
_entity.pdbx_description
1 polymer ?
#
loop_
_entity_poly.entity_id
_entity_poly.type
_entity_poly.pdbx_seq_one_letter_code
_entity_poly.pdbx_strand_id
1 'polypeptide(L)'
;MKRHTGMHQWNKIVILINFLVVFSTLIVTFGMFEQQPYMKGFVFWIIWIIKNCAVIGSLGIPILLGMHSQSLKGKNKIVVIILSLVWIIMMIVNLFSTQIFTTQGSLYLIKNIGSGLVSYLALMLFGPIISQYLRSLGLVKLRKITGGMVIIYFVSYLTFGTKWMGVFNGPTIILLMGLFLIGIWISVDPVIQRLRYSILAPGTGVLLLISIVASWMNTNVVAYDPHHGLTTTVHYLDGISFNQPLLVAVSIMIMVLVQRLSKKSRDLSPASTGLLGINFLLMMYPQVFATGLSFLIKPAVNWNPIVTFGVLLILTVIFNSLMFALIQLLLKFVKVKKVAKTQWLALFKKVTIGLWRTWLFIVIAWIMTVISMWQLWGWKLNMIQWVVLHRELIIFINVLMIYLVFAILMSIFNRYWWASIATLTSYAIWLLVNVVKIASRNEPVLPVDTSMVTSLSSINDLLKLVSTMAIGGAVAIMIIMIVIAGLVQHFDDVIRWGRTKRIIMLLISVVLLGSFSVANHPDTIVAKGLSAAKDKPYFYSQLRAAKLNGTVLQFANNIDVTVMKQPVGYSKKAMLDLQKKYQGQAQQINKTRQHDDMKNQTVVFALSESFADPADVPNLKVNGDPIPYIHELEKSTTSGKMISSGYGGGTANMEYQALTSLSMTNFSPTLPTPYSQLVPYQDQTFAISDMFDYRVAIHPFTANLYNRKQVYSKLGFDKFYHLQDGDKLSYTAKIQNSPYISDASAYSQTLKEITDHSGSQFINLVTMQNHMPFDNYYEKTDYSVSGTAYLDAEHKKNIENYIQGIHYTDDALKEFNQQLDEVKKPVTVVWYGDHLPGIYNGDSMHQYGLQLHATDYLIYGNQASSAHNVKLAKHQVVSPNDFAAMLLKQMSVKVSPYYALLTKVYEDLPAMSLNPFDGASNNTANGSSIMVDDNQHLVSKLNKKQKQLLHDYQLVQYDLTAGKGYLAQHGFMSH
;
A
#
# COMPACT_ATOMS: atom_id res chain seq x y z
N MET A 1 38.89 59.59 -14.43
CA MET A 1 38.13 58.98 -13.32
C MET A 1 36.64 59.32 -13.48
N LYS A 2 35.85 58.46 -14.13
CA LYS A 2 34.38 58.49 -14.10
C LYS A 2 33.91 57.05 -13.86
N ARG A 3 33.68 56.71 -12.58
CA ARG A 3 33.06 55.43 -12.18
C ARG A 3 31.63 55.42 -12.72
N HIS A 4 31.38 54.69 -13.80
CA HIS A 4 30.03 54.29 -14.16
C HIS A 4 29.56 53.22 -13.15
N THR A 5 28.98 53.65 -12.04
CA THR A 5 28.23 52.82 -11.06
C THR A 5 26.82 52.49 -11.56
N GLY A 6 26.62 52.39 -12.87
CA GLY A 6 25.36 51.95 -13.46
C GLY A 6 25.26 50.43 -13.44
N MET A 7 24.36 49.88 -12.62
CA MET A 7 24.09 48.44 -12.56
C MET A 7 23.65 47.93 -13.95
N HIS A 8 24.30 46.88 -14.44
CA HIS A 8 24.10 46.33 -15.79
C HIS A 8 22.64 45.90 -16.05
N GLN A 9 22.10 46.12 -17.25
CA GLN A 9 20.71 45.80 -17.59
C GLN A 9 20.36 44.31 -17.35
N TRP A 10 21.20 43.36 -17.78
CA TRP A 10 21.02 41.92 -17.46
C TRP A 10 21.09 41.59 -15.96
N ASN A 11 21.88 42.31 -15.16
CA ASN A 11 21.89 42.10 -13.71
C ASN A 11 20.61 42.62 -13.05
N LYS A 12 20.04 43.73 -13.57
CA LYS A 12 18.72 44.22 -13.14
C LYS A 12 17.63 43.18 -13.40
N ILE A 13 17.69 42.48 -14.53
CA ILE A 13 16.74 41.42 -14.89
C ILE A 13 16.88 40.21 -13.97
N VAL A 14 18.12 39.78 -13.67
CA VAL A 14 18.35 38.71 -12.69
C VAL A 14 17.79 39.10 -11.32
N ILE A 15 18.08 40.32 -10.84
CA ILE A 15 17.55 40.81 -9.56
C ILE A 15 16.01 40.81 -9.57
N LEU A 16 15.39 41.27 -10.66
CA LEU A 16 13.94 41.30 -10.81
C LEU A 16 13.32 39.88 -10.78
N ILE A 17 13.90 38.92 -11.50
CA ILE A 17 13.41 37.53 -11.50
C ILE A 17 13.48 36.94 -10.09
N ASN A 18 14.62 37.11 -9.41
CA ASN A 18 14.80 36.61 -8.04
C ASN A 18 13.85 37.29 -7.05
N PHE A 19 13.67 38.60 -7.17
CA PHE A 19 12.71 39.35 -6.37
C PHE A 19 11.29 38.79 -6.53
N LEU A 20 10.83 38.61 -7.77
CA LEU A 20 9.49 38.08 -8.06
C LEU A 20 9.29 36.67 -7.50
N VAL A 21 10.27 35.78 -7.64
CA VAL A 21 10.19 34.40 -7.16
C VAL A 21 10.20 34.32 -5.64
N VAL A 22 11.13 35.02 -4.98
CA VAL A 22 11.23 35.03 -3.51
C VAL A 22 9.99 35.66 -2.90
N PHE A 23 9.54 36.80 -3.42
CA PHE A 23 8.34 37.48 -2.94
C PHE A 23 7.10 36.60 -3.05
N SER A 24 6.91 35.97 -4.21
CA SER A 24 5.79 35.05 -4.42
C SER A 24 5.86 33.81 -3.53
N THR A 25 7.06 33.29 -3.29
CA THR A 25 7.27 32.14 -2.39
C THR A 25 6.91 32.51 -0.94
N LEU A 26 7.30 33.70 -0.47
CA LEU A 26 6.95 34.19 0.86
C LEU A 26 5.44 34.47 1.00
N ILE A 27 4.80 35.03 -0.03
CA ILE A 27 3.33 35.20 -0.09
C ILE A 27 2.62 33.86 0.13
N VAL A 28 3.10 32.82 -0.54
CA VAL A 28 2.57 31.45 -0.44
C VAL A 28 2.85 30.86 0.95
N THR A 29 4.06 31.06 1.48
CA THR A 29 4.49 30.51 2.78
C THR A 29 3.75 31.11 3.97
N PHE A 30 3.43 32.41 3.93
CA PHE A 30 2.71 33.10 5.00
C PHE A 30 1.22 32.75 5.06
N GLY A 31 0.71 31.89 4.17
CA GLY A 31 -0.64 31.34 4.26
C GLY A 31 -1.76 32.38 4.20
N MET A 32 -1.49 33.59 3.69
CA MET A 32 -2.40 34.75 3.70
C MET A 32 -3.81 34.49 3.11
N PHE A 33 -4.05 33.35 2.46
CA PHE A 33 -5.26 33.05 1.69
C PHE A 33 -5.94 31.73 2.06
N GLU A 34 -5.44 31.01 3.06
CA GLU A 34 -6.04 29.74 3.48
C GLU A 34 -7.38 29.94 4.20
N GLN A 35 -7.64 31.15 4.72
CA GLN A 35 -8.82 31.44 5.54
C GLN A 35 -9.95 32.22 4.84
N GLN A 36 -9.93 32.36 3.51
CA GLN A 36 -10.91 33.21 2.80
C GLN A 36 -11.78 32.38 1.83
N PRO A 37 -13.05 32.06 2.19
CA PRO A 37 -13.89 31.14 1.42
C PRO A 37 -14.24 31.58 -0.01
N TYR A 38 -14.06 32.86 -0.38
CA TYR A 38 -14.40 33.34 -1.73
C TYR A 38 -13.46 34.48 -2.17
N MET A 39 -12.33 34.14 -2.79
CA MET A 39 -11.36 35.12 -3.31
C MET A 39 -11.84 35.79 -4.62
N LYS A 40 -12.89 36.62 -4.54
CA LYS A 40 -13.44 37.43 -5.64
C LYS A 40 -13.00 38.91 -5.64
N GLY A 41 -11.98 39.27 -4.87
CA GLY A 41 -11.59 40.67 -4.61
C GLY A 41 -10.36 41.19 -5.38
N PHE A 42 -10.11 42.50 -5.32
CA PHE A 42 -8.94 43.17 -5.91
C PHE A 42 -7.59 42.57 -5.48
N VAL A 43 -7.48 42.18 -4.20
CA VAL A 43 -6.28 41.57 -3.61
C VAL A 43 -5.96 40.23 -4.30
N PHE A 44 -6.96 39.40 -4.60
CA PHE A 44 -6.78 38.13 -5.31
C PHE A 44 -6.09 38.32 -6.66
N TRP A 45 -6.58 39.25 -7.48
CA TRP A 45 -6.03 39.49 -8.81
C TRP A 45 -4.59 40.00 -8.75
N ILE A 46 -4.24 40.82 -7.76
CA ILE A 46 -2.86 41.26 -7.54
C ILE A 46 -1.94 40.04 -7.29
N ILE A 47 -2.35 39.14 -6.40
CA ILE A 47 -1.55 37.94 -6.07
C ILE A 47 -1.50 36.98 -7.25
N TRP A 48 -2.61 36.81 -7.95
CA TRP A 48 -2.68 35.97 -9.14
C TRP A 48 -1.71 36.46 -10.22
N ILE A 49 -1.66 37.76 -10.45
CA ILE A 49 -0.69 38.41 -11.34
C ILE A 49 0.73 38.17 -10.83
N ILE A 50 1.00 38.35 -9.54
CA ILE A 50 2.32 38.10 -8.94
C ILE A 50 2.77 36.63 -9.14
N LYS A 51 1.90 35.65 -8.88
CA LYS A 51 2.18 34.21 -9.11
C LYS A 51 2.54 33.96 -10.57
N ASN A 52 1.73 34.46 -11.52
CA ASN A 52 2.01 34.29 -12.95
C ASN A 52 3.32 34.98 -13.38
N CYS A 53 3.60 36.19 -12.89
CA CYS A 53 4.85 36.90 -13.14
C CYS A 53 6.07 36.11 -12.64
N ALA A 54 5.99 35.47 -11.47
CA ALA A 54 7.06 34.64 -10.94
C ALA A 54 7.26 33.35 -11.73
N VAL A 55 6.19 32.71 -12.21
CA VAL A 55 6.26 31.54 -13.10
C VAL A 55 6.92 31.92 -14.44
N ILE A 56 6.49 33.03 -15.05
CA ILE A 56 7.05 33.56 -16.30
C ILE A 56 8.53 33.91 -16.14
N GLY A 57 8.90 34.54 -15.02
CA GLY A 57 10.28 34.85 -14.66
C GLY A 57 11.13 33.59 -14.52
N SER A 58 10.55 32.52 -13.98
CA SER A 58 11.22 31.22 -13.79
C SER A 58 11.40 30.45 -15.10
N LEU A 59 10.41 30.49 -16.00
CA LEU A 59 10.53 30.02 -17.39
C LEU A 59 11.59 30.80 -18.17
N GLY A 60 11.82 32.06 -17.79
CA GLY A 60 12.84 32.92 -18.37
C GLY A 60 14.27 32.51 -18.00
N ILE A 61 14.47 31.78 -16.91
CA ILE A 61 15.80 31.37 -16.42
C ILE A 61 16.56 30.50 -17.45
N PRO A 62 16.01 29.38 -17.97
CA PRO A 62 16.70 28.59 -18.99
C PRO A 62 16.95 29.37 -20.29
N ILE A 63 16.03 30.26 -20.70
CA ILE A 63 16.21 31.13 -21.88
C ILE A 63 17.40 32.07 -21.67
N LEU A 64 17.46 32.74 -20.51
CA LEU A 64 18.53 33.65 -20.14
C LEU A 64 19.89 32.94 -20.09
N LEU A 65 19.93 31.71 -19.55
CA LEU A 65 21.13 30.86 -19.57
C LEU A 65 21.56 30.50 -21.00
N GLY A 66 20.61 30.22 -21.89
CA GLY A 66 20.88 29.94 -23.30
C GLY A 66 21.50 31.12 -24.03
N MET A 67 20.93 32.32 -23.82
CA MET A 67 21.40 33.58 -24.42
C MET A 67 22.85 33.89 -24.03
N HIS A 68 23.22 33.60 -22.77
CA HIS A 68 24.56 33.81 -22.22
C HIS A 68 25.38 32.53 -22.06
N SER A 69 25.03 31.46 -22.79
CA SER A 69 25.62 30.13 -22.62
C SER A 69 27.16 30.08 -22.78
N GLN A 70 27.75 31.02 -23.55
CA GLN A 70 29.21 31.14 -23.69
C GLN A 70 29.89 31.65 -22.42
N SER A 71 29.22 32.50 -21.63
CA SER A 71 29.74 33.05 -20.38
C SER A 71 29.72 32.05 -19.23
N LEU A 72 29.06 30.91 -19.41
CA LEU A 72 28.98 29.86 -18.39
C LEU A 72 30.26 29.01 -18.28
N LYS A 73 31.29 29.25 -19.12
CA LYS A 73 32.55 28.50 -19.13
C LYS A 73 33.40 28.78 -17.86
N GLY A 74 33.92 27.70 -17.24
CA GLY A 74 34.97 27.74 -16.21
C GLY A 74 34.51 28.07 -14.78
N LYS A 75 33.88 29.23 -14.55
CA LYS A 75 33.56 29.74 -13.19
C LYS A 75 32.25 29.18 -12.60
N ASN A 76 31.35 28.65 -13.42
CA ASN A 76 30.04 28.15 -13.00
C ASN A 76 30.04 26.71 -12.44
N LYS A 77 31.14 25.97 -12.58
CA LYS A 77 31.35 24.68 -11.90
C LYS A 77 31.23 24.83 -10.38
N ILE A 78 31.72 25.94 -9.83
CA ILE A 78 31.67 26.23 -8.39
C ILE A 78 30.23 26.50 -7.96
N VAL A 79 29.47 27.23 -8.78
CA VAL A 79 28.05 27.51 -8.54
C VAL A 79 27.24 26.21 -8.48
N VAL A 80 27.48 25.26 -9.38
CA VAL A 80 26.82 23.94 -9.36
C VAL A 80 27.11 23.18 -8.06
N ILE A 81 28.35 23.21 -7.57
CA ILE A 81 28.72 22.56 -6.30
C ILE A 81 27.98 23.22 -5.13
N ILE A 82 28.02 24.55 -5.06
CA ILE A 82 27.33 25.32 -4.00
C ILE A 82 25.84 24.95 -3.99
N LEU A 83 25.17 25.02 -5.15
CA LEU A 83 23.74 24.69 -5.25
C LEU A 83 23.43 23.24 -4.90
N SER A 84 24.31 22.29 -5.28
CA SER A 84 24.13 20.87 -4.95
C SER A 84 24.30 20.60 -3.46
N LEU A 85 25.27 21.27 -2.80
CA LEU A 85 25.45 21.18 -1.35
C LEU A 85 24.26 21.78 -0.60
N VAL A 86 23.80 22.97 -1.03
CA VAL A 86 22.59 23.59 -0.47
C VAL A 86 21.37 22.67 -0.67
N TRP A 87 21.24 22.04 -1.83
CA TRP A 87 20.18 21.08 -2.09
C TRP A 87 20.21 19.90 -1.12
N ILE A 88 21.36 19.27 -0.93
CA ILE A 88 21.55 18.14 0.00
C ILE A 88 21.23 18.58 1.43
N ILE A 89 21.69 19.75 1.86
CA ILE A 89 21.37 20.29 3.18
C ILE A 89 19.85 20.49 3.34
N MET A 90 19.18 21.09 2.36
CA MET A 90 17.72 21.27 2.40
C MET A 90 16.97 19.93 2.44
N MET A 91 17.44 18.92 1.70
CA MET A 91 16.88 17.57 1.73
C MET A 91 17.07 16.90 3.09
N ILE A 92 18.25 17.03 3.71
CA ILE A 92 18.53 16.53 5.06
C ILE A 92 17.63 17.22 6.08
N VAL A 93 17.52 18.55 6.04
CA VAL A 93 16.64 19.30 6.95
C VAL A 93 15.19 18.84 6.81
N ASN A 94 14.72 18.60 5.58
CA ASN A 94 13.38 18.07 5.32
C ASN A 94 13.16 16.65 5.88
N LEU A 95 14.19 15.80 5.94
CA LEU A 95 14.11 14.46 6.56
C LEU A 95 13.96 14.53 8.09
N PHE A 96 14.47 15.59 8.72
CA PHE A 96 14.46 15.77 10.18
C PHE A 96 13.40 16.75 10.69
N SER A 97 12.68 17.46 9.81
CA SER A 97 11.60 18.36 10.22
C SER A 97 10.36 17.55 10.61
N THR A 98 10.18 17.30 11.90
CA THR A 98 9.14 16.42 12.47
C THR A 98 7.76 17.05 12.64
N GLN A 99 7.50 18.27 12.15
CA GLN A 99 6.16 18.84 12.16
C GLN A 99 5.93 19.70 10.92
N ILE A 100 5.07 19.22 10.03
CA ILE A 100 4.51 20.04 8.97
C ILE A 100 3.21 20.60 9.57
N PHE A 101 3.10 21.93 9.61
CA PHE A 101 1.80 22.60 9.62
C PHE A 101 1.03 22.02 8.44
N THR A 102 0.14 21.07 8.71
CA THR A 102 -0.80 20.55 7.72
C THR A 102 -1.87 21.61 7.53
N THR A 103 -1.50 22.63 6.79
CA THR A 103 -2.45 23.50 6.11
C THR A 103 -3.06 22.65 5.00
N GLN A 104 -4.37 22.38 5.08
CA GLN A 104 -5.05 21.50 4.13
C GLN A 104 -5.12 22.21 2.76
N GLY A 105 -4.15 21.98 1.88
CA GLY A 105 -4.19 22.45 0.49
C GLY A 105 -2.86 22.74 -0.20
N SER A 106 -2.91 22.73 -1.53
CA SER A 106 -1.88 22.97 -2.56
C SER A 106 -0.98 24.20 -2.59
N LEU A 107 -0.61 24.90 -1.51
CA LEU A 107 0.13 26.19 -1.56
C LEU A 107 1.56 26.13 -2.16
N TYR A 108 1.73 25.81 -3.45
CA TYR A 108 2.98 25.89 -4.19
C TYR A 108 2.93 27.01 -5.22
N LEU A 109 4.08 27.63 -5.53
CA LEU A 109 4.16 28.60 -6.62
C LEU A 109 4.01 27.91 -7.98
N ILE A 110 4.64 26.75 -8.15
CA ILE A 110 4.61 25.92 -9.35
C ILE A 110 4.30 24.48 -8.97
N LYS A 111 3.42 23.84 -9.75
CA LYS A 111 3.11 22.42 -9.56
C LYS A 111 4.30 21.55 -10.00
N ASN A 112 4.67 20.60 -9.13
CA ASN A 112 5.60 19.50 -9.44
C ASN A 112 7.04 19.90 -9.83
N ILE A 113 7.71 20.86 -9.18
CA ILE A 113 9.02 21.38 -9.65
C ILE A 113 10.24 20.41 -9.55
N GLY A 114 10.05 19.13 -9.22
CA GLY A 114 11.12 18.18 -8.82
C GLY A 114 12.28 18.00 -9.81
N SER A 115 12.04 18.10 -11.12
CA SER A 115 13.07 18.01 -12.18
C SER A 115 13.75 19.35 -12.49
N GLY A 116 13.22 20.47 -11.98
CA GLY A 116 13.63 21.83 -12.35
C GLY A 116 15.07 22.14 -11.96
N LEU A 117 15.44 21.89 -10.71
CA LEU A 117 16.80 22.11 -10.22
C LEU A 117 17.81 21.20 -10.92
N VAL A 118 17.49 19.92 -11.08
CA VAL A 118 18.37 18.95 -11.74
C VAL A 118 18.65 19.37 -13.18
N SER A 119 17.61 19.81 -13.90
CA SER A 119 17.74 20.35 -15.25
C SER A 119 18.57 21.62 -15.29
N TYR A 120 18.37 22.54 -14.34
CA TYR A 120 19.16 23.76 -14.20
C TYR A 120 20.66 23.44 -14.01
N LEU A 121 20.98 22.52 -13.10
CA LEU A 121 22.36 22.08 -12.86
C LEU A 121 22.97 21.41 -14.10
N ALA A 122 22.19 20.59 -14.81
CA ALA A 122 22.63 19.96 -16.06
C ALA A 122 22.92 21.01 -17.15
N LEU A 123 22.05 22.01 -17.33
CA LEU A 123 22.26 23.11 -18.27
C LEU A 123 23.51 23.94 -17.91
N MET A 124 23.78 24.14 -16.63
CA MET A 124 24.99 24.84 -16.17
C MET A 124 26.28 24.07 -16.47
N LEU A 125 26.23 22.73 -16.45
CA LEU A 125 27.37 21.87 -16.73
C LEU A 125 27.60 21.63 -18.23
N PHE A 126 26.53 21.29 -18.97
CA PHE A 126 26.60 20.85 -20.37
C PHE A 126 26.22 21.93 -21.37
N GLY A 127 25.51 22.98 -20.95
CA GLY A 127 25.06 24.08 -21.79
C GLY A 127 26.16 24.77 -22.62
N PRO A 128 27.39 25.00 -22.10
CA PRO A 128 28.48 25.54 -22.91
C PRO A 128 28.89 24.64 -24.08
N ILE A 129 28.87 23.31 -23.87
CA ILE A 129 29.23 22.32 -24.87
C ILE A 129 28.14 22.26 -25.95
N ILE A 130 26.89 22.18 -25.51
CA ILE A 130 25.70 22.22 -26.37
C ILE A 130 25.70 23.49 -27.22
N SER A 131 25.94 24.66 -26.60
CA SER A 131 25.98 25.95 -27.29
C SER A 131 27.12 26.04 -28.30
N GLN A 132 28.32 25.55 -27.96
CA GLN A 132 29.45 25.54 -28.88
C GLN A 132 29.17 24.66 -30.11
N TYR A 133 28.61 23.47 -29.91
CA TYR A 133 28.22 22.59 -31.01
C TYR A 133 27.13 23.24 -31.87
N LEU A 134 26.05 23.72 -31.28
CA LEU A 134 24.93 24.29 -32.01
C LEU A 134 25.28 25.56 -32.79
N ARG A 135 26.18 26.39 -32.29
CA ARG A 135 26.67 27.58 -33.02
C ARG A 135 27.62 27.22 -34.16
N SER A 136 28.28 26.06 -34.09
CA SER A 136 29.05 25.53 -35.22
C SER A 136 28.16 25.01 -36.35
N LEU A 137 26.90 24.67 -36.03
CA LEU A 137 25.89 24.39 -37.03
C LEU A 137 25.39 25.72 -37.61
N GLY A 138 25.49 25.92 -38.93
CA GLY A 138 24.98 27.12 -39.57
C GLY A 138 23.51 27.42 -39.22
N LEU A 139 23.11 28.70 -39.32
CA LEU A 139 21.80 29.22 -38.87
C LEU A 139 20.59 28.38 -39.31
N VAL A 140 20.62 27.84 -40.54
CA VAL A 140 19.53 26.99 -41.08
C VAL A 140 19.34 25.71 -40.26
N LYS A 141 20.44 25.04 -39.87
CA LYS A 141 20.38 23.83 -39.03
C LYS A 141 19.93 24.17 -37.62
N LEU A 142 20.41 25.29 -37.06
CA LEU A 142 19.97 25.77 -35.76
C LEU A 142 18.45 26.00 -35.72
N ARG A 143 17.89 26.69 -36.73
CA ARG A 143 16.44 26.91 -36.88
C ARG A 143 15.64 25.61 -36.97
N LYS A 144 16.14 24.61 -37.72
CA LYS A 144 15.50 23.29 -37.82
C LYS A 144 15.50 22.55 -36.49
N ILE A 145 16.61 22.58 -35.75
CA ILE A 145 16.74 21.93 -34.44
C ILE A 145 15.83 22.59 -33.41
N THR A 146 15.83 23.93 -33.33
CA THR A 146 14.99 24.66 -32.38
C THR A 146 13.51 24.54 -32.73
N GLY A 147 13.15 24.66 -34.00
CA GLY A 147 11.78 24.44 -34.48
C GLY A 147 11.30 23.01 -34.24
N GLY A 148 12.14 22.00 -34.52
CA GLY A 148 11.84 20.60 -34.26
C GLY A 148 11.62 20.31 -32.77
N MET A 149 12.44 20.90 -31.89
CA MET A 149 12.25 20.77 -30.43
C MET A 149 10.96 21.43 -29.94
N VAL A 150 10.56 22.57 -30.52
CA VAL A 150 9.27 23.22 -30.21
C VAL A 150 8.10 22.33 -30.66
N ILE A 151 8.19 21.73 -31.86
CA ILE A 151 7.18 20.79 -32.38
C ILE A 151 7.11 19.56 -31.48
N ILE A 152 8.26 18.94 -31.15
CA ILE A 152 8.31 17.80 -30.25
C ILE A 152 7.65 18.16 -28.93
N TYR A 153 8.02 19.26 -28.29
CA TYR A 153 7.40 19.71 -27.04
C TYR A 153 5.88 19.89 -27.15
N PHE A 154 5.40 20.52 -28.23
CA PHE A 154 3.98 20.77 -28.42
C PHE A 154 3.20 19.47 -28.64
N VAL A 155 3.69 18.58 -29.51
CA VAL A 155 3.13 17.25 -29.73
C VAL A 155 3.19 16.44 -28.44
N SER A 156 4.31 16.50 -27.71
CA SER A 156 4.48 15.82 -26.42
C SER A 156 3.41 16.25 -25.42
N TYR A 157 3.20 17.56 -25.30
CA TYR A 157 2.25 18.14 -24.37
C TYR A 157 0.81 17.77 -24.72
N LEU A 158 0.44 17.82 -26.01
CA LEU A 158 -0.90 17.45 -26.48
C LEU A 158 -1.18 15.95 -26.29
N THR A 159 -0.20 15.08 -26.59
CA THR A 159 -0.41 13.63 -26.57
C THR A 159 -0.24 13.02 -25.18
N PHE A 160 0.66 13.56 -24.34
CA PHE A 160 1.05 12.92 -23.07
C PHE A 160 0.92 13.84 -21.84
N GLY A 161 0.47 15.09 -22.01
CA GLY A 161 0.40 16.07 -20.92
C GLY A 161 1.77 16.34 -20.29
N THR A 162 1.85 16.40 -18.96
CA THR A 162 3.11 16.58 -18.22
C THR A 162 3.91 15.28 -18.03
N LYS A 163 3.41 14.15 -18.53
CA LYS A 163 3.92 12.82 -18.18
C LYS A 163 5.15 12.40 -18.99
N TRP A 164 5.35 12.91 -20.21
CA TRP A 164 6.47 12.49 -21.05
C TRP A 164 7.79 13.17 -20.62
N MET A 165 8.70 12.36 -20.05
CA MET A 165 10.00 12.75 -19.45
C MET A 165 9.92 13.69 -18.22
N GLY A 166 8.73 13.87 -17.63
CA GLY A 166 8.52 14.54 -16.34
C GLY A 166 8.55 13.53 -15.20
N VAL A 167 9.76 13.18 -14.74
CA VAL A 167 10.04 11.97 -13.92
C VAL A 167 9.23 11.90 -12.60
N PHE A 168 8.74 13.02 -12.06
CA PHE A 168 7.82 13.02 -10.90
C PHE A 168 6.78 14.14 -11.04
N ASN A 169 5.89 14.00 -12.04
CA ASN A 169 4.81 14.94 -12.37
C ASN A 169 5.27 16.38 -12.79
N GLY A 170 6.58 16.62 -12.92
CA GLY A 170 7.19 17.96 -13.04
C GLY A 170 7.41 18.58 -14.41
N PRO A 171 8.03 19.79 -14.49
CA PRO A 171 8.41 20.38 -15.76
C PRO A 171 9.25 19.38 -16.55
N THR A 172 8.93 19.18 -17.83
CA THR A 172 9.66 18.18 -18.60
C THR A 172 11.10 18.66 -18.80
N ILE A 173 12.07 17.76 -18.63
CA ILE A 173 13.48 18.07 -18.94
C ILE A 173 13.59 18.59 -20.38
N ILE A 174 12.73 18.07 -21.26
CA ILE A 174 12.57 18.51 -22.66
C ILE A 174 12.18 19.99 -22.76
N LEU A 175 11.21 20.48 -21.98
CA LEU A 175 10.82 21.89 -21.96
C LEU A 175 11.99 22.79 -21.56
N LEU A 176 12.65 22.50 -20.44
CA LEU A 176 13.74 23.34 -19.93
C LEU A 176 14.93 23.36 -20.89
N MET A 177 15.24 22.21 -21.51
CA MET A 177 16.24 22.12 -22.58
C MET A 177 15.81 22.93 -23.81
N GLY A 178 14.56 22.80 -24.25
CA GLY A 178 14.00 23.54 -25.37
C GLY A 178 14.09 25.06 -25.16
N LEU A 179 13.72 25.56 -23.98
CA LEU A 179 13.84 26.98 -23.62
C LEU A 179 15.30 27.47 -23.65
N PHE A 180 16.24 26.64 -23.19
CA PHE A 180 17.67 26.94 -23.29
C PHE A 180 18.13 27.03 -24.76
N LEU A 181 17.69 26.13 -25.63
CA LEU A 181 17.97 26.18 -27.07
C LEU A 181 17.38 27.43 -27.73
N ILE A 182 16.16 27.81 -27.35
CA ILE A 182 15.51 29.05 -27.81
C ILE A 182 16.33 30.26 -27.36
N GLY A 183 16.86 30.27 -26.14
CA GLY A 183 17.77 31.32 -25.67
C GLY A 183 19.03 31.44 -26.54
N ILE A 184 19.65 30.32 -26.92
CA ILE A 184 20.78 30.33 -27.86
C ILE A 184 20.33 30.95 -29.19
N TRP A 185 19.19 30.52 -29.73
CA TRP A 185 18.66 31.03 -31.00
C TRP A 185 18.40 32.54 -30.98
N ILE A 186 17.76 33.07 -29.92
CA ILE A 186 17.52 34.51 -29.71
C ILE A 186 18.82 35.30 -29.77
N SER A 187 19.91 34.76 -29.22
CA SER A 187 21.20 35.45 -29.19
C SER A 187 21.93 35.49 -30.54
N VAL A 188 21.61 34.60 -31.48
CA VAL A 188 22.37 34.42 -32.74
C VAL A 188 21.60 34.87 -33.97
N ASP A 189 20.27 34.74 -34.00
CA ASP A 189 19.49 34.97 -35.21
C ASP A 189 19.27 36.48 -35.50
N PRO A 190 19.78 37.00 -36.63
CA PRO A 190 19.61 38.41 -36.98
C PRO A 190 18.15 38.81 -37.23
N VAL A 191 17.29 37.87 -37.59
CA VAL A 191 15.85 38.14 -37.84
C VAL A 191 15.17 38.55 -36.54
N ILE A 192 15.46 37.85 -35.45
CA ILE A 192 14.92 38.17 -34.11
C ILE A 192 15.36 39.57 -33.68
N GLN A 193 16.61 39.93 -33.97
CA GLN A 193 17.15 41.25 -33.64
C GLN A 193 16.53 42.40 -34.45
N ARG A 194 15.94 42.11 -35.63
CA ARG A 194 15.29 43.09 -36.52
C ARG A 194 13.79 43.26 -36.25
N LEU A 195 13.20 42.49 -35.34
CA LEU A 195 11.79 42.62 -34.98
C LEU A 195 11.49 44.04 -34.45
N ARG A 196 10.40 44.63 -34.95
CA ARG A 196 10.00 46.01 -34.63
C ARG A 196 9.44 46.07 -33.21
N TYR A 197 10.02 46.93 -32.35
CA TYR A 197 9.56 47.14 -30.98
C TYR A 197 8.08 47.55 -30.92
N SER A 198 7.64 48.40 -31.86
CA SER A 198 6.25 48.87 -31.98
C SER A 198 5.22 47.76 -32.20
N ILE A 199 5.64 46.59 -32.68
CA ILE A 199 4.78 45.41 -32.86
C ILE A 199 4.97 44.45 -31.69
N LEU A 200 6.22 44.25 -31.29
CA LEU A 200 6.59 43.28 -30.26
C LEU A 200 6.02 43.66 -28.88
N ALA A 201 6.15 44.92 -28.46
CA ALA A 201 5.73 45.38 -27.14
C ALA A 201 4.20 45.23 -26.90
N PRO A 202 3.30 45.75 -27.76
CA PRO A 202 1.86 45.55 -27.57
C PRO A 202 1.46 44.08 -27.70
N GLY A 203 2.07 43.33 -28.63
CA GLY A 203 1.81 41.89 -28.78
C GLY A 203 2.18 41.09 -27.53
N THR A 204 3.32 41.38 -26.90
CA THR A 204 3.71 40.76 -25.61
C THR A 204 2.74 41.14 -24.49
N GLY A 205 2.27 42.39 -24.46
CA GLY A 205 1.29 42.84 -23.47
C GLY A 205 -0.07 42.11 -23.58
N VAL A 206 -0.60 41.97 -24.80
CA VAL A 206 -1.84 41.22 -25.05
C VAL A 206 -1.66 39.75 -24.69
N LEU A 207 -0.56 39.12 -25.12
CA LEU A 207 -0.31 37.72 -24.82
C LEU A 207 -0.13 37.47 -23.31
N LEU A 208 0.49 38.40 -22.59
CA LEU A 208 0.61 38.34 -21.12
C LEU A 208 -0.78 38.34 -20.46
N LEU A 209 -1.67 39.24 -20.86
CA LEU A 209 -3.04 39.29 -20.33
C LEU A 209 -3.80 37.97 -20.61
N ILE A 210 -3.74 37.48 -21.84
CA ILE A 210 -4.36 36.20 -22.23
C ILE A 210 -3.78 35.05 -21.40
N SER A 211 -2.46 35.01 -21.19
CA SER A 211 -1.82 33.94 -20.42
C SER A 211 -2.21 33.92 -18.95
N ILE A 212 -2.40 35.10 -18.33
CA ILE A 212 -2.84 35.22 -16.92
C ILE A 212 -4.27 34.68 -16.75
N VAL A 213 -5.16 34.98 -17.70
CA VAL A 213 -6.54 34.48 -17.71
C VAL A 213 -6.59 32.98 -18.02
N ALA A 214 -5.87 32.52 -19.04
CA ALA A 214 -5.81 31.10 -19.40
C ALA A 214 -5.22 30.24 -18.27
N SER A 215 -4.21 30.75 -17.57
CA SER A 215 -3.64 30.10 -16.39
C SER A 215 -4.68 29.92 -15.29
N TRP A 216 -5.54 30.93 -15.08
CA TRP A 216 -6.62 30.89 -14.08
C TRP A 216 -7.67 29.84 -14.44
N MET A 217 -8.09 29.79 -15.71
CA MET A 217 -9.02 28.79 -16.22
C MET A 217 -8.45 27.37 -16.07
N ASN A 218 -7.17 27.16 -16.35
CA ASN A 218 -6.52 25.85 -16.27
C ASN A 218 -6.29 25.36 -14.83
N THR A 219 -6.32 26.23 -13.83
CA THR A 219 -6.24 25.85 -12.41
C THR A 219 -7.59 25.52 -11.79
N ASN A 220 -8.70 25.89 -12.42
CA ASN A 220 -10.03 25.49 -11.98
C ASN A 220 -10.33 24.07 -12.47
N VAL A 221 -10.63 23.15 -11.55
CA VAL A 221 -11.19 21.85 -11.91
C VAL A 221 -12.70 22.03 -11.99
N VAL A 222 -13.22 21.89 -13.21
CA VAL A 222 -14.66 21.81 -13.43
C VAL A 222 -15.07 20.39 -13.09
N ALA A 223 -15.63 20.21 -11.90
CA ALA A 223 -16.20 18.95 -11.46
C ALA A 223 -17.68 18.95 -11.86
N TYR A 224 -18.13 17.89 -12.51
CA TYR A 224 -19.55 17.71 -12.72
C TYR A 224 -20.19 17.28 -11.40
N ASP A 225 -21.05 18.14 -10.85
CA ASP A 225 -21.96 17.88 -9.75
C ASP A 225 -23.31 17.44 -10.36
N PRO A 226 -23.84 16.25 -10.02
CA PRO A 226 -25.10 15.76 -10.57
C PRO A 226 -26.33 16.65 -10.29
N HIS A 227 -26.28 17.49 -9.26
CA HIS A 227 -27.38 18.36 -8.83
C HIS A 227 -27.21 19.82 -9.27
N HIS A 228 -25.97 20.29 -9.44
CA HIS A 228 -25.67 21.68 -9.77
C HIS A 228 -24.98 21.87 -11.14
N GLY A 229 -24.77 20.78 -11.88
CA GLY A 229 -24.06 20.79 -13.15
C GLY A 229 -22.55 20.96 -12.96
N LEU A 230 -21.88 21.61 -13.92
CA LEU A 230 -20.45 21.86 -13.84
C LEU A 230 -20.15 22.86 -12.70
N THR A 231 -19.61 22.38 -11.58
CA THR A 231 -19.17 23.19 -10.44
C THR A 231 -17.65 23.38 -10.48
N THR A 232 -17.19 24.60 -10.18
CA THR A 232 -15.76 24.85 -10.00
C THR A 232 -15.37 24.54 -8.56
N THR A 233 -14.53 23.53 -8.36
CA THR A 233 -13.91 23.29 -7.04
C THR A 233 -12.79 24.30 -6.81
N VAL A 234 -12.62 24.75 -5.56
CA VAL A 234 -11.70 25.86 -5.22
C VAL A 234 -10.24 25.35 -5.22
N HIS A 235 -9.55 25.54 -6.34
CA HIS A 235 -8.16 25.09 -6.54
C HIS A 235 -7.12 26.24 -6.64
N TYR A 236 -7.47 27.50 -6.31
CA TYR A 236 -6.52 28.63 -6.38
C TYR A 236 -5.32 28.50 -5.44
N LEU A 237 -5.42 27.60 -4.46
CA LEU A 237 -4.33 27.23 -3.57
C LEU A 237 -3.25 26.44 -4.32
N ASP A 238 -3.59 25.67 -5.36
CA ASP A 238 -2.65 24.86 -6.14
C ASP A 238 -1.62 25.70 -6.92
N GLY A 239 -0.48 25.07 -7.23
CA GLY A 239 0.58 25.68 -8.04
C GLY A 239 0.24 25.75 -9.53
N ILE A 240 0.79 26.77 -10.20
CA ILE A 240 0.62 26.95 -11.65
C ILE A 240 1.51 25.93 -12.39
N SER A 241 0.97 25.26 -13.41
CA SER A 241 1.74 24.30 -14.20
C SER A 241 2.81 25.01 -15.05
N PHE A 242 4.04 24.50 -14.98
CA PHE A 242 5.18 25.03 -15.74
C PHE A 242 5.07 24.78 -17.26
N ASN A 243 4.22 23.83 -17.67
CA ASN A 243 4.10 23.39 -19.07
C ASN A 243 2.97 24.10 -19.83
N GLN A 244 2.39 25.19 -19.29
CA GLN A 244 1.34 25.92 -20.03
C GLN A 244 1.93 26.64 -21.26
N PRO A 245 1.51 26.30 -22.49
CA PRO A 245 2.12 26.84 -23.71
C PRO A 245 2.10 28.37 -23.81
N LEU A 246 1.03 29.01 -23.30
CA LEU A 246 0.91 30.47 -23.32
C LEU A 246 1.91 31.17 -22.40
N LEU A 247 2.13 30.65 -21.18
CA LEU A 247 3.14 31.20 -20.26
C LEU A 247 4.56 31.05 -20.83
N VAL A 248 4.83 29.93 -21.50
CA VAL A 248 6.09 29.69 -22.23
C VAL A 248 6.28 30.72 -23.34
N ALA A 249 5.26 30.92 -24.18
CA ALA A 249 5.32 31.87 -25.29
C ALA A 249 5.53 33.32 -24.81
N VAL A 250 4.83 33.73 -23.75
CA VAL A 250 5.02 35.06 -23.13
C VAL A 250 6.43 35.23 -22.60
N SER A 251 6.97 34.22 -21.90
CA SER A 251 8.34 34.27 -21.39
C SER A 251 9.37 34.45 -22.51
N ILE A 252 9.20 33.74 -23.63
CA ILE A 252 10.05 33.89 -24.83
C ILE A 252 9.93 35.31 -25.40
N MET A 253 8.71 35.83 -25.59
CA MET A 253 8.50 37.18 -26.13
C MET A 253 9.09 38.27 -25.23
N ILE A 254 8.94 38.16 -23.91
CA ILE A 254 9.57 39.08 -22.95
C ILE A 254 11.09 39.03 -23.10
N MET A 255 11.70 37.86 -23.22
CA MET A 255 13.16 37.75 -23.40
C MET A 255 13.64 38.34 -24.74
N VAL A 256 12.86 38.22 -25.82
CA VAL A 256 13.14 38.89 -27.10
C VAL A 256 13.03 40.41 -26.97
N LEU A 257 12.01 40.92 -26.28
CA LEU A 257 11.80 42.35 -26.03
C LEU A 257 12.96 42.93 -25.21
N VAL A 258 13.36 42.22 -24.16
CA VAL A 258 14.48 42.57 -23.31
C VAL A 258 15.81 42.56 -24.08
N GLN A 259 16.04 41.56 -24.93
CA GLN A 259 17.22 41.51 -25.81
C GLN A 259 17.26 42.72 -26.76
N ARG A 260 16.10 43.17 -27.27
CA ARG A 260 16.00 44.33 -28.16
C ARG A 260 16.34 45.64 -27.44
N LEU A 261 15.95 45.77 -26.17
CA LEU A 261 16.23 46.94 -25.33
C LEU A 261 17.68 46.97 -24.82
N SER A 262 18.32 45.80 -24.70
CA SER A 262 19.68 45.66 -24.21
C SER A 262 20.73 45.85 -25.32
N LYS A 263 21.23 47.09 -25.48
CA LYS A 263 22.19 47.44 -26.55
C LYS A 263 23.62 46.91 -26.35
N LYS A 264 23.95 46.25 -25.22
CA LYS A 264 25.29 45.67 -24.96
C LYS A 264 25.19 44.31 -24.27
N SER A 265 25.75 43.28 -24.91
CA SER A 265 25.95 41.95 -24.33
C SER A 265 27.18 41.95 -23.43
N ARG A 266 26.98 42.03 -22.10
CA ARG A 266 28.01 41.58 -21.14
C ARG A 266 27.58 40.27 -20.50
N ASP A 267 28.58 39.48 -20.16
CA ASP A 267 28.48 38.16 -19.53
C ASP A 267 27.73 38.18 -18.19
N LEU A 268 26.96 37.12 -17.93
CA LEU A 268 26.37 36.88 -16.61
C LEU A 268 27.47 36.56 -15.59
N SER A 269 27.42 37.21 -14.42
CA SER A 269 28.35 36.90 -13.34
C SER A 269 28.03 35.54 -12.69
N PRO A 270 29.02 34.81 -12.13
CA PRO A 270 28.76 33.58 -11.41
C PRO A 270 27.79 33.75 -10.23
N ALA A 271 27.82 34.89 -9.56
CA ALA A 271 26.87 35.22 -8.50
C ALA A 271 25.44 35.38 -9.02
N SER A 272 25.27 35.99 -10.20
CA SER A 272 23.99 36.11 -10.88
C SER A 272 23.43 34.74 -11.25
N THR A 273 24.26 33.83 -11.76
CA THR A 273 23.82 32.46 -12.04
C THR A 273 23.50 31.69 -10.76
N GLY A 274 24.30 31.82 -9.70
CA GLY A 274 24.00 31.19 -8.42
C GLY A 274 22.67 31.64 -7.83
N LEU A 275 22.37 32.93 -7.92
CA LEU A 275 21.10 33.49 -7.45
C LEU A 275 19.92 32.87 -8.22
N LEU A 276 20.01 32.77 -9.55
CA LEU A 276 18.97 32.10 -10.37
C LEU A 276 18.77 30.63 -10.00
N GLY A 277 19.82 29.91 -9.61
CA GLY A 277 19.72 28.52 -9.16
C GLY A 277 19.05 28.36 -7.80
N ILE A 278 19.20 29.34 -6.90
CA ILE A 278 18.50 29.37 -5.61
C ILE A 278 16.99 29.44 -5.82
N ASN A 279 16.48 30.15 -6.84
CA ASN A 279 15.04 30.18 -7.13
C ASN A 279 14.46 28.78 -7.31
N PHE A 280 15.13 27.88 -8.05
CA PHE A 280 14.64 26.51 -8.23
C PHE A 280 14.66 25.71 -6.91
N LEU A 281 15.62 25.95 -6.02
CA LEU A 281 15.65 25.36 -4.68
C LEU A 281 14.48 25.85 -3.81
N LEU A 282 14.20 27.15 -3.83
CA LEU A 282 13.12 27.76 -3.06
C LEU A 282 11.74 27.29 -3.53
N MET A 283 11.57 27.17 -4.85
CA MET A 283 10.33 26.67 -5.42
C MET A 283 10.09 25.20 -5.08
N MET A 284 11.16 24.41 -4.88
CA MET A 284 11.09 22.99 -4.57
C MET A 284 10.83 22.70 -3.09
N TYR A 285 11.27 23.60 -2.21
CA TYR A 285 11.11 23.45 -0.76
C TYR A 285 10.60 24.75 -0.11
N PRO A 286 9.40 25.24 -0.47
CA PRO A 286 8.82 26.42 0.17
C PRO A 286 8.62 26.19 1.69
N GLN A 287 8.47 24.94 2.15
CA GLN A 287 8.33 24.60 3.57
C GLN A 287 9.53 25.02 4.41
N VAL A 288 10.73 25.09 3.82
CA VAL A 288 11.93 25.53 4.55
C VAL A 288 11.78 26.98 5.03
N PHE A 289 11.11 27.84 4.27
CA PHE A 289 10.74 29.18 4.77
C PHE A 289 9.69 29.10 5.87
N ALA A 290 8.71 28.21 5.76
CA ALA A 290 7.67 28.05 6.76
C ALA A 290 8.26 27.67 8.13
N THR A 291 9.22 26.74 8.14
CA THR A 291 9.92 26.33 9.36
C THR A 291 10.78 27.46 9.92
N GLY A 292 11.61 28.08 9.07
CA GLY A 292 12.58 29.12 9.48
C GLY A 292 11.95 30.44 9.93
N LEU A 293 10.75 30.77 9.43
CA LEU A 293 10.01 32.01 9.75
C LEU A 293 8.75 31.76 10.56
N SER A 294 8.61 30.58 11.17
CA SER A 294 7.40 30.19 11.91
C SER A 294 7.02 31.17 13.02
N PHE A 295 8.00 31.84 13.65
CA PHE A 295 7.80 32.88 14.66
C PHE A 295 7.14 34.16 14.10
N LEU A 296 7.29 34.46 12.81
CA LEU A 296 6.62 35.57 12.12
C LEU A 296 5.30 35.13 11.48
N ILE A 297 5.25 33.90 10.95
CA ILE A 297 4.06 33.39 10.24
C ILE A 297 2.88 33.23 11.20
N LYS A 298 3.12 32.67 12.40
CA LYS A 298 2.06 32.47 13.43
C LYS A 298 1.28 33.76 13.76
N PRO A 299 1.92 34.88 14.11
CA PRO A 299 1.20 36.14 14.36
C PRO A 299 0.69 36.83 13.09
N ALA A 300 1.28 36.57 11.92
CA ALA A 300 0.93 37.25 10.66
C ALA A 300 -0.47 36.92 10.11
N VAL A 301 -1.09 35.82 10.57
CA VAL A 301 -2.48 35.47 10.22
C VAL A 301 -3.46 36.59 10.60
N ASN A 302 -3.15 37.35 11.65
CA ASN A 302 -4.02 38.42 12.15
C ASN A 302 -3.59 39.82 11.69
N TRP A 303 -2.57 39.93 10.83
CA TRP A 303 -2.09 41.23 10.35
C TRP A 303 -2.96 41.75 9.20
N ASN A 304 -3.06 43.08 9.10
CA ASN A 304 -3.65 43.71 7.92
C ASN A 304 -2.86 43.31 6.65
N PRO A 305 -3.52 42.92 5.54
CA PRO A 305 -2.85 42.53 4.30
C PRO A 305 -1.80 43.52 3.79
N ILE A 306 -1.99 44.83 4.00
CA ILE A 306 -1.04 45.87 3.60
C ILE A 306 0.24 45.81 4.44
N VAL A 307 0.10 45.60 5.75
CA VAL A 307 1.24 45.45 6.67
C VAL A 307 2.01 44.18 6.33
N THR A 308 1.31 43.07 6.12
CA THR A 308 1.93 41.81 5.70
C THR A 308 2.66 41.98 4.38
N PHE A 309 2.05 42.63 3.38
CA PHE A 309 2.69 42.91 2.09
C PHE A 309 3.97 43.75 2.25
N GLY A 310 3.94 44.78 3.10
CA GLY A 310 5.12 45.59 3.42
C GLY A 310 6.24 44.78 4.08
N VAL A 311 5.91 43.90 5.03
CA VAL A 311 6.88 43.00 5.68
C VAL A 311 7.47 42.02 4.66
N LEU A 312 6.64 41.42 3.80
CA LEU A 312 7.09 40.50 2.75
C LEU A 312 8.03 41.17 1.75
N LEU A 313 7.80 42.46 1.44
CA LEU A 313 8.66 43.26 0.58
C LEU A 313 10.06 43.41 1.21
N ILE A 314 10.10 43.77 2.49
CA ILE A 314 11.33 43.92 3.26
C ILE A 314 12.08 42.58 3.35
N LEU A 315 11.39 41.51 3.72
CA LEU A 315 11.96 40.16 3.81
C LEU A 315 12.53 39.70 2.47
N THR A 316 11.87 40.01 1.35
CA THR A 316 12.36 39.69 0.00
C THR A 316 13.66 40.41 -0.31
N VAL A 317 13.76 41.71 0.01
CA VAL A 317 14.96 42.52 -0.23
C VAL A 317 16.11 42.02 0.65
N ILE A 318 15.85 41.76 1.94
CA ILE A 318 16.84 41.24 2.88
C ILE A 318 17.35 39.88 2.41
N PHE A 319 16.45 38.94 2.12
CA PHE A 319 16.80 37.59 1.70
C PHE A 319 17.66 37.59 0.43
N ASN A 320 17.25 38.33 -0.60
CA ASN A 320 18.02 38.44 -1.85
C ASN A 320 19.40 39.05 -1.62
N SER A 321 19.49 40.07 -0.76
CA SER A 321 20.76 40.73 -0.44
C SER A 321 21.71 39.79 0.33
N LEU A 322 21.19 39.05 1.30
CA LEU A 322 21.94 38.05 2.07
C LEU A 322 22.41 36.91 1.17
N MET A 323 21.54 36.37 0.30
CA MET A 323 21.91 35.29 -0.62
C MET A 323 22.96 35.74 -1.63
N PHE A 324 22.82 36.94 -2.18
CA PHE A 324 23.84 37.50 -3.07
C PHE A 324 25.18 37.68 -2.35
N ALA A 325 25.19 38.22 -1.12
CA ALA A 325 26.41 38.37 -0.32
C ALA A 325 27.03 37.01 0.04
N LEU A 326 26.22 36.02 0.42
CA LEU A 326 26.66 34.66 0.73
C LEU A 326 27.29 33.98 -0.47
N ILE A 327 26.64 34.02 -1.65
CA ILE A 327 27.20 33.47 -2.88
C ILE A 327 28.54 34.15 -3.21
N GLN A 328 28.63 35.48 -3.09
CA GLN A 328 29.88 36.22 -3.31
C GLN A 328 30.98 35.80 -2.33
N LEU A 329 30.63 35.60 -1.06
CA LEU A 329 31.56 35.13 -0.03
C LEU A 329 32.06 33.71 -0.34
N LEU A 330 31.16 32.78 -0.66
CA LEU A 330 31.50 31.40 -1.03
C LEU A 330 32.38 31.35 -2.29
N LEU A 331 32.10 32.19 -3.29
CA LEU A 331 32.91 32.31 -4.50
C LEU A 331 34.33 32.83 -4.21
N LYS A 332 34.55 33.59 -3.13
CA LYS A 332 35.89 34.03 -2.69
C LYS A 332 36.68 32.92 -1.98
N PHE A 333 36.00 32.10 -1.16
CA PHE A 333 36.65 31.02 -0.40
C PHE A 333 37.06 29.83 -1.28
N VAL A 334 36.31 29.56 -2.35
CA VAL A 334 36.66 28.49 -3.29
C VAL A 334 37.78 28.97 -4.23
N LYS A 335 39.03 28.52 -4.02
CA LYS A 335 40.17 28.83 -4.91
C LYS A 335 39.87 28.39 -6.36
N VAL A 336 39.43 29.36 -7.18
CA VAL A 336 38.94 29.16 -8.56
C VAL A 336 39.89 28.35 -9.45
N LYS A 337 41.21 28.48 -9.25
CA LYS A 337 42.23 27.77 -10.05
C LYS A 337 42.27 26.26 -9.82
N LYS A 338 41.89 25.73 -8.64
CA LYS A 338 41.91 24.27 -8.37
C LYS A 338 40.65 23.56 -8.89
N VAL A 339 39.46 24.15 -8.69
CA VAL A 339 38.18 23.56 -9.09
C VAL A 339 37.93 23.64 -10.61
N ALA A 340 38.46 24.65 -11.29
CA ALA A 340 38.38 24.75 -12.75
C ALA A 340 39.12 23.60 -13.47
N LYS A 341 40.23 23.13 -12.90
CA LYS A 341 41.02 21.97 -13.37
C LYS A 341 40.34 20.62 -13.10
N THR A 342 39.37 20.55 -12.18
CA THR A 342 38.60 19.31 -11.96
C THR A 342 37.77 19.01 -13.20
N GLN A 343 38.16 17.97 -13.91
CA GLN A 343 37.40 17.43 -15.03
C GLN A 343 36.26 16.60 -14.44
N TRP A 344 35.12 17.24 -14.12
CA TRP A 344 33.92 16.52 -13.70
C TRP A 344 33.48 15.47 -14.71
N LEU A 345 33.77 15.69 -16.01
CA LEU A 345 33.63 14.64 -17.02
C LEU A 345 34.56 13.46 -16.75
N ALA A 346 35.81 13.66 -16.34
CA ALA A 346 36.70 12.57 -15.97
C ALA A 346 36.31 11.92 -14.64
N LEU A 347 35.80 12.65 -13.66
CA LEU A 347 35.29 12.08 -12.39
C LEU A 347 33.97 11.33 -12.61
N PHE A 348 33.03 11.90 -13.35
CA PHE A 348 31.79 11.26 -13.77
C PHE A 348 32.11 10.04 -14.61
N LYS A 349 32.98 10.15 -15.62
CA LYS A 349 33.51 9.01 -16.38
C LYS A 349 34.18 7.99 -15.45
N LYS A 350 34.97 8.41 -14.47
CA LYS A 350 35.60 7.51 -13.50
C LYS A 350 34.60 6.84 -12.55
N VAL A 351 33.47 7.49 -12.22
CA VAL A 351 32.43 6.93 -11.34
C VAL A 351 31.45 6.07 -12.14
N THR A 352 30.98 6.52 -13.30
CA THR A 352 30.04 5.79 -14.16
C THR A 352 30.72 4.65 -14.91
N ILE A 353 31.91 4.87 -15.48
CA ILE A 353 32.71 3.79 -16.08
C ILE A 353 33.48 3.01 -15.00
N GLY A 354 33.84 3.59 -13.86
CA GLY A 354 34.49 2.79 -12.80
C GLY A 354 33.53 1.84 -12.09
N LEU A 355 32.26 2.24 -11.95
CA LEU A 355 31.22 1.46 -11.25
C LEU A 355 30.17 0.88 -12.19
N TRP A 356 30.43 0.81 -13.50
CA TRP A 356 29.45 0.32 -14.48
C TRP A 356 28.91 -1.06 -14.12
N ARG A 357 29.76 -1.91 -13.53
CA ARG A 357 29.38 -3.24 -13.04
C ARG A 357 28.31 -3.13 -11.94
N THR A 358 28.56 -2.33 -10.90
CA THR A 358 27.57 -2.09 -9.83
C THR A 358 26.25 -1.55 -10.38
N TRP A 359 26.31 -0.61 -11.33
CA TRP A 359 25.11 -0.09 -11.98
C TRP A 359 24.37 -1.15 -12.78
N LEU A 360 25.10 -1.99 -13.52
CA LEU A 360 24.52 -3.11 -14.26
C LEU A 360 23.80 -4.07 -13.33
N PHE A 361 24.41 -4.46 -12.21
CA PHE A 361 23.76 -5.32 -11.22
C PHE A 361 22.46 -4.70 -10.69
N ILE A 362 22.50 -3.44 -10.28
CA ILE A 362 21.33 -2.73 -9.74
C ILE A 362 20.22 -2.64 -10.80
N VAL A 363 20.56 -2.31 -12.05
CA VAL A 363 19.60 -2.23 -13.16
C VAL A 363 18.98 -3.59 -13.45
N ILE A 364 19.76 -4.68 -13.49
CA ILE A 364 19.22 -6.03 -13.70
C ILE A 364 18.29 -6.42 -12.54
N ALA A 365 18.72 -6.24 -11.28
CA ALA A 365 17.88 -6.52 -10.12
C ALA A 365 16.59 -5.69 -10.11
N TRP A 366 16.66 -4.42 -10.51
CA TRP A 366 15.51 -3.54 -10.65
C TRP A 366 14.55 -4.04 -11.74
N ILE A 367 15.06 -4.39 -12.93
CA ILE A 367 14.24 -4.94 -14.03
C ILE A 367 13.56 -6.23 -13.58
N MET A 368 14.29 -7.14 -12.93
CA MET A 368 13.73 -8.38 -12.40
C MET A 368 12.61 -8.13 -11.37
N THR A 369 12.83 -7.17 -10.46
CA THR A 369 11.82 -6.78 -9.44
C THR A 369 10.56 -6.22 -10.09
N VAL A 370 10.73 -5.31 -11.07
CA VAL A 370 9.63 -4.66 -11.80
C VAL A 370 8.86 -5.68 -12.64
N ILE A 371 9.54 -6.57 -13.36
CA ILE A 371 8.92 -7.66 -14.12
C ILE A 371 8.14 -8.59 -13.19
N SER A 372 8.71 -8.97 -12.04
CA SER A 372 8.01 -9.80 -11.05
C SER A 372 6.73 -9.12 -10.58
N MET A 373 6.79 -7.85 -10.17
CA MET A 373 5.58 -7.12 -9.76
C MET A 373 4.56 -6.99 -10.90
N TRP A 374 5.00 -6.75 -12.13
CA TRP A 374 4.12 -6.70 -13.31
C TRP A 374 3.39 -8.03 -13.55
N GLN A 375 4.12 -9.15 -13.42
CA GLN A 375 3.58 -10.50 -13.53
C GLN A 375 2.52 -10.76 -12.45
N LEU A 376 2.76 -10.34 -11.20
CA LEU A 376 1.78 -10.47 -10.12
C LEU A 376 0.48 -9.70 -10.41
N TRP A 377 0.55 -8.60 -11.17
CA TRP A 377 -0.61 -7.85 -11.65
C TRP A 377 -1.22 -8.39 -12.96
N GLY A 378 -0.80 -9.59 -13.41
CA GLY A 378 -1.31 -10.21 -14.63
C GLY A 378 -0.93 -9.43 -15.89
N TRP A 379 0.27 -8.85 -15.93
CA TRP A 379 0.82 -8.12 -17.07
C TRP A 379 0.03 -6.86 -17.47
N LYS A 380 -0.79 -6.29 -16.56
CA LYS A 380 -1.53 -5.05 -16.79
C LYS A 380 -0.62 -3.82 -16.89
N LEU A 381 -0.64 -3.13 -18.04
CA LEU A 381 0.25 -1.98 -18.34
C LEU A 381 0.02 -0.77 -17.42
N ASN A 382 -1.24 -0.49 -17.06
CA ASN A 382 -1.58 0.57 -16.13
C ASN A 382 -1.02 0.31 -14.72
N MET A 383 -1.00 -0.96 -14.28
CA MET A 383 -0.48 -1.33 -12.96
C MET A 383 1.04 -1.20 -12.90
N ILE A 384 1.77 -1.62 -13.94
CA ILE A 384 3.22 -1.44 -13.95
C ILE A 384 3.63 0.03 -14.01
N GLN A 385 2.90 0.84 -14.78
CA GLN A 385 3.07 2.29 -14.76
C GLN A 385 2.85 2.85 -13.36
N TRP A 386 1.80 2.42 -12.67
CA TRP A 386 1.52 2.87 -11.32
C TRP A 386 2.63 2.44 -10.33
N VAL A 387 3.05 1.18 -10.35
CA VAL A 387 4.11 0.63 -9.49
C VAL A 387 5.42 1.41 -9.68
N VAL A 388 5.86 1.61 -10.93
CA VAL A 388 7.12 2.31 -11.22
C VAL A 388 7.08 3.79 -10.83
N LEU A 389 5.92 4.45 -10.96
CA LEU A 389 5.79 5.90 -10.74
C LEU A 389 5.35 6.29 -9.33
N HIS A 390 4.73 5.39 -8.55
CA HIS A 390 4.16 5.71 -7.24
C HIS A 390 4.66 4.82 -6.10
N ARG A 391 5.42 3.75 -6.41
CA ARG A 391 6.01 2.81 -5.43
C ARG A 391 7.51 2.67 -5.62
N GLU A 392 8.19 3.72 -6.08
CA GLU A 392 9.62 3.75 -6.36
C GLU A 392 10.48 3.42 -5.14
N LEU A 393 10.07 3.85 -3.94
CA LEU A 393 10.77 3.53 -2.69
C LEU A 393 10.66 2.05 -2.33
N ILE A 394 9.52 1.42 -2.63
CA ILE A 394 9.31 -0.03 -2.40
C ILE A 394 10.19 -0.86 -3.34
N ILE A 395 10.25 -0.48 -4.62
CA ILE A 395 11.15 -1.13 -5.57
C ILE A 395 12.60 -0.96 -5.11
N PHE A 396 12.98 0.25 -4.67
CA PHE A 396 14.30 0.52 -4.13
C PHE A 396 14.63 -0.35 -2.91
N ILE A 397 13.69 -0.54 -1.98
CA ILE A 397 13.89 -1.41 -0.80
C ILE A 397 14.14 -2.87 -1.23
N ASN A 398 13.35 -3.41 -2.15
CA ASN A 398 13.57 -4.78 -2.66
C ASN A 398 14.95 -4.91 -3.31
N VAL A 399 15.32 -3.98 -4.19
CA VAL A 399 16.63 -3.95 -4.86
C VAL A 399 17.77 -3.78 -3.86
N LEU A 400 17.58 -2.96 -2.83
CA LEU A 400 18.53 -2.79 -1.74
C LEU A 400 18.73 -4.10 -0.99
N MET A 401 17.67 -4.81 -0.61
CA MET A 401 17.77 -6.12 0.05
C MET A 401 18.55 -7.13 -0.80
N ILE A 402 18.27 -7.19 -2.11
CA ILE A 402 19.01 -8.04 -3.06
C ILE A 402 20.49 -7.62 -3.14
N TYR A 403 20.76 -6.31 -3.14
CA TYR A 403 22.13 -5.79 -3.12
C TYR A 403 22.87 -6.10 -1.82
N LEU A 404 22.20 -6.11 -0.66
CA LEU A 404 22.79 -6.50 0.61
C LEU A 404 23.17 -7.99 0.60
N VAL A 405 22.35 -8.86 0.01
CA VAL A 405 22.71 -10.27 -0.23
C VAL A 405 23.94 -10.38 -1.14
N PHE A 406 24.00 -9.61 -2.23
CA PHE A 406 25.20 -9.50 -3.05
C PHE A 406 26.42 -9.02 -2.26
N ALA A 407 26.28 -8.03 -1.39
CA ALA A 407 27.38 -7.53 -0.57
C ALA A 407 27.90 -8.59 0.42
N ILE A 408 27.03 -9.45 0.94
CA ILE A 408 27.41 -10.61 1.75
C ILE A 408 28.21 -11.61 0.90
N LEU A 409 27.68 -12.04 -0.24
CA LEU A 409 28.37 -13.00 -1.12
C LEU A 409 29.70 -12.44 -1.66
N MET A 410 29.74 -11.16 -1.99
CA MET A 410 30.96 -10.47 -2.39
C MET A 410 31.96 -10.39 -1.23
N SER A 411 31.49 -10.25 0.01
CA SER A 411 32.34 -10.32 1.19
C SER A 411 32.83 -11.72 1.49
N ILE A 412 32.16 -12.78 1.06
CA ILE A 412 32.59 -14.18 1.21
C ILE A 412 33.53 -14.59 0.07
N PHE A 413 33.04 -14.60 -1.17
CA PHE A 413 33.75 -15.08 -2.35
C PHE A 413 34.83 -14.12 -2.86
N ASN A 414 34.67 -12.82 -2.57
CA ASN A 414 35.61 -11.76 -2.98
C ASN A 414 35.93 -11.74 -4.48
N ARG A 415 34.98 -12.17 -5.31
CA ARG A 415 35.03 -12.12 -6.77
C ARG A 415 33.70 -11.59 -7.29
N TYR A 416 33.76 -10.44 -7.97
CA TYR A 416 32.56 -9.68 -8.35
C TYR A 416 31.55 -10.50 -9.17
N TRP A 417 31.97 -11.05 -10.32
CA TRP A 417 31.05 -11.73 -11.24
C TRP A 417 30.42 -12.98 -10.62
N TRP A 418 31.19 -13.76 -9.86
CA TRP A 418 30.69 -14.91 -9.12
C TRP A 418 29.64 -14.51 -8.07
N ALA A 419 29.92 -13.48 -7.26
CA ALA A 419 28.95 -12.99 -6.28
C ALA A 419 27.70 -12.41 -6.95
N SER A 420 27.84 -11.62 -8.01
CA SER A 420 26.72 -11.01 -8.73
C SER A 420 25.81 -12.06 -9.36
N ILE A 421 26.39 -13.04 -10.05
CA ILE A 421 25.61 -14.07 -10.72
C ILE A 421 24.99 -15.03 -9.73
N ALA A 422 25.69 -15.39 -8.66
CA ALA A 422 25.10 -16.17 -7.58
C ALA A 422 23.86 -15.45 -7.00
N THR A 423 23.97 -14.15 -6.68
CA THR A 423 22.82 -13.38 -6.16
C THR A 423 21.68 -13.30 -7.16
N LEU A 424 21.94 -12.92 -8.42
CA LEU A 424 20.89 -12.76 -9.42
C LEU A 424 20.23 -14.09 -9.78
N THR A 425 20.98 -15.18 -9.80
CA THR A 425 20.45 -16.54 -10.04
C THR A 425 19.58 -16.98 -8.87
N SER A 426 20.05 -16.80 -7.62
CA SER A 426 19.23 -17.07 -6.43
C SER A 426 17.96 -16.23 -6.41
N TYR A 427 18.03 -14.97 -6.84
CA TYR A 427 16.85 -14.12 -6.95
C TYR A 427 15.91 -14.57 -8.08
N ALA A 428 16.42 -15.01 -9.23
CA ALA A 428 15.59 -15.57 -10.30
C ALA A 428 14.86 -16.84 -9.85
N ILE A 429 15.55 -17.73 -9.12
CA ILE A 429 14.96 -18.92 -8.52
C ILE A 429 13.89 -18.54 -7.50
N TRP A 430 14.19 -17.58 -6.62
CA TRP A 430 13.22 -17.03 -5.66
C TRP A 430 11.93 -16.57 -6.36
N LEU A 431 12.06 -15.81 -7.45
CA LEU A 431 10.92 -15.33 -8.24
C LEU A 431 10.16 -16.49 -8.88
N LEU A 432 10.85 -17.49 -9.44
CA LEU A 432 10.23 -18.66 -10.04
C LEU A 432 9.43 -19.47 -9.00
N VAL A 433 10.01 -19.72 -7.82
CA VAL A 433 9.32 -20.42 -6.72
C VAL A 433 8.07 -19.65 -6.29
N ASN A 434 8.14 -18.32 -6.20
CA ASN A 434 6.97 -17.50 -5.92
C ASN A 434 5.89 -17.62 -7.00
N VAL A 435 6.25 -17.60 -8.30
CA VAL A 435 5.28 -17.79 -9.39
C VAL A 435 4.56 -19.13 -9.27
N VAL A 436 5.30 -20.21 -9.02
CA VAL A 436 4.73 -21.56 -8.90
C VAL A 436 3.88 -21.70 -7.64
N LYS A 437 4.35 -21.17 -6.50
CA LYS A 437 3.59 -21.20 -5.24
C LYS A 437 2.31 -20.36 -5.35
N ILE A 438 2.38 -19.17 -5.94
CA ILE A 438 1.20 -18.30 -6.12
C ILE A 438 0.18 -18.95 -7.04
N ALA A 439 0.61 -19.61 -8.13
CA ALA A 439 -0.29 -20.32 -9.03
C ALA A 439 -1.02 -21.49 -8.36
N SER A 440 -0.42 -22.11 -7.34
CA SER A 440 -1.00 -23.28 -6.64
C SER A 440 -1.75 -22.92 -5.35
N ARG A 441 -1.30 -21.89 -4.63
CA ARG A 441 -1.77 -21.55 -3.26
C ARG A 441 -2.30 -20.13 -3.12
N ASN A 442 -2.26 -19.32 -4.18
CA ASN A 442 -2.64 -17.91 -4.14
C ASN A 442 -1.89 -17.11 -3.06
N GLU A 443 -0.64 -17.51 -2.77
CA GLU A 443 0.20 -16.98 -1.69
C GLU A 443 1.68 -16.98 -2.11
N PRO A 444 2.46 -15.90 -1.82
CA PRO A 444 3.90 -15.87 -2.04
C PRO A 444 4.66 -16.80 -1.06
N VAL A 445 5.97 -16.93 -1.24
CA VAL A 445 6.84 -17.60 -0.27
C VAL A 445 6.90 -16.76 1.02
N LEU A 446 6.69 -17.42 2.16
CA LEU A 446 6.72 -16.86 3.51
C LEU A 446 7.80 -17.57 4.36
N PRO A 447 8.29 -16.96 5.45
CA PRO A 447 9.30 -17.57 6.32
C PRO A 447 8.88 -18.95 6.86
N VAL A 448 7.58 -19.11 7.08
CA VAL A 448 6.88 -20.36 7.40
C VAL A 448 7.26 -21.52 6.46
N ASP A 449 7.48 -21.25 5.17
CA ASP A 449 7.83 -22.31 4.21
C ASP A 449 9.26 -22.82 4.43
N THR A 450 10.17 -22.00 4.97
CA THR A 450 11.58 -22.38 5.18
C THR A 450 11.75 -23.40 6.30
N SER A 451 10.89 -23.36 7.33
CA SER A 451 10.78 -24.39 8.36
C SER A 451 10.18 -25.70 7.84
N MET A 452 9.49 -25.70 6.70
CA MET A 452 9.04 -26.93 6.05
C MET A 452 10.18 -27.59 5.26
N VAL A 453 11.07 -26.80 4.64
CA VAL A 453 12.21 -27.28 3.83
C VAL A 453 13.27 -28.03 4.64
N THR A 454 13.36 -27.82 5.96
CA THR A 454 14.27 -28.58 6.83
C THR A 454 13.86 -30.05 7.02
N SER A 455 12.65 -30.45 6.60
CA SER A 455 12.22 -31.85 6.55
C SER A 455 12.39 -32.42 5.14
N LEU A 456 13.24 -33.45 5.00
CA LEU A 456 13.58 -34.09 3.71
C LEU A 456 12.35 -34.63 2.95
N SER A 457 11.26 -34.98 3.67
CA SER A 457 9.98 -35.40 3.07
C SER A 457 9.26 -34.26 2.35
N SER A 458 9.30 -33.05 2.90
CA SER A 458 8.60 -31.88 2.36
C SER A 458 9.24 -31.33 1.09
N ILE A 459 10.54 -31.55 0.90
CA ILE A 459 11.23 -31.22 -0.36
C ILE A 459 10.66 -32.08 -1.50
N ASN A 460 10.43 -33.38 -1.26
CA ASN A 460 9.82 -34.25 -2.27
C ASN A 460 8.39 -33.82 -2.61
N ASP A 461 7.61 -33.36 -1.63
CA ASP A 461 6.25 -32.89 -1.87
C ASP A 461 6.19 -31.51 -2.54
N LEU A 462 7.14 -30.62 -2.22
CA LEU A 462 7.33 -29.36 -2.96
C LEU A 462 7.79 -29.62 -4.40
N LEU A 463 8.70 -30.57 -4.63
CA LEU A 463 9.15 -30.95 -5.97
C LEU A 463 8.03 -31.59 -6.81
N LYS A 464 7.08 -32.29 -6.19
CA LYS A 464 5.88 -32.81 -6.88
C LYS A 464 4.92 -31.70 -7.34
N LEU A 465 4.95 -30.53 -6.71
CA LEU A 465 4.14 -29.36 -7.11
C LEU A 465 4.74 -28.60 -8.31
N VAL A 466 6.00 -28.88 -8.67
CA VAL A 466 6.71 -28.22 -9.77
C VAL A 466 6.90 -29.21 -10.92
N SER A 467 6.56 -28.83 -12.15
CA SER A 467 6.79 -29.72 -13.29
C SER A 467 8.27 -30.06 -13.43
N THR A 468 8.58 -31.30 -13.80
CA THR A 468 9.96 -31.74 -14.09
C THR A 468 10.64 -30.84 -15.14
N MET A 469 9.85 -30.28 -16.06
CA MET A 469 10.29 -29.30 -17.05
C MET A 469 10.68 -27.95 -16.42
N ALA A 470 9.96 -27.45 -15.41
CA ALA A 470 10.30 -26.23 -14.70
C ALA A 470 11.55 -26.40 -13.80
N ILE A 471 11.71 -27.57 -13.17
CA ILE A 471 12.94 -27.92 -12.44
C ILE A 471 14.13 -27.99 -13.41
N GLY A 472 13.97 -28.71 -14.54
CA GLY A 472 14.99 -28.78 -15.59
C GLY A 472 15.34 -27.40 -16.16
N GLY A 473 14.35 -26.54 -16.37
CA GLY A 473 14.54 -25.15 -16.80
C GLY A 473 15.32 -24.32 -15.79
N ALA A 474 15.02 -24.43 -14.49
CA ALA A 474 15.75 -23.72 -13.43
C ALA A 474 17.22 -24.17 -13.34
N VAL A 475 17.47 -25.48 -13.45
CA VAL A 475 18.83 -26.05 -13.48
C VAL A 475 19.59 -25.59 -14.72
N ALA A 476 18.95 -25.61 -15.90
CA ALA A 476 19.55 -25.14 -17.15
C ALA A 476 19.91 -23.65 -17.06
N ILE A 477 19.02 -22.80 -16.53
CA ILE A 477 19.29 -21.37 -16.30
C ILE A 477 20.48 -21.21 -15.34
N MET A 478 20.54 -21.99 -14.25
CA MET A 478 21.65 -21.94 -13.30
C MET A 478 22.99 -22.29 -13.97
N ILE A 479 23.04 -23.35 -14.78
CA ILE A 479 24.24 -23.76 -15.53
C ILE A 479 24.65 -22.67 -16.53
N ILE A 480 23.70 -22.14 -17.30
CA ILE A 480 23.95 -21.05 -18.26
C ILE A 480 24.53 -19.83 -17.53
N MET A 481 23.96 -19.45 -16.38
CA MET A 481 24.44 -18.32 -15.59
C MET A 481 25.85 -18.55 -15.05
N ILE A 482 26.18 -19.77 -14.59
CA ILE A 482 27.55 -20.13 -14.17
C ILE A 482 28.54 -20.03 -15.33
N VAL A 483 28.17 -20.52 -16.51
CA VAL A 483 29.00 -20.41 -17.72
C VAL A 483 29.20 -18.94 -18.10
N ILE A 484 28.15 -18.13 -18.07
CA ILE A 484 28.22 -16.66 -18.27
C ILE A 484 29.14 -16.03 -17.22
N ALA A 485 29.12 -16.48 -15.96
CA ALA A 485 30.02 -15.98 -14.92
C ALA A 485 31.48 -16.24 -15.24
N GLY A 486 31.79 -17.48 -15.66
CA GLY A 486 33.12 -17.87 -16.09
C GLY A 486 33.58 -17.06 -17.31
N LEU A 487 32.73 -16.93 -18.33
CA LEU A 487 33.03 -16.20 -19.55
C LEU A 487 33.23 -14.69 -19.30
N VAL A 488 32.30 -14.04 -18.60
CA VAL A 488 32.43 -12.60 -18.31
C VAL A 488 33.63 -12.35 -17.39
N GLN A 489 33.89 -13.22 -16.42
CA GLN A 489 35.09 -13.13 -15.60
C GLN A 489 36.39 -13.37 -16.38
N HIS A 490 36.35 -14.14 -17.47
CA HIS A 490 37.50 -14.33 -18.35
C HIS A 490 37.83 -13.06 -19.14
N PHE A 491 36.81 -12.27 -19.53
CA PHE A 491 36.98 -11.05 -20.32
C PHE A 491 37.06 -9.74 -19.50
N ASP A 492 36.77 -9.78 -18.19
CA ASP A 492 36.81 -8.61 -17.29
C ASP A 492 37.80 -8.80 -16.13
N ASP A 493 38.26 -7.67 -15.57
CA ASP A 493 39.22 -7.68 -14.46
C ASP A 493 38.66 -8.37 -13.21
N VAL A 494 39.53 -9.07 -12.47
CA VAL A 494 39.18 -9.66 -11.17
C VAL A 494 39.07 -8.57 -10.11
N ILE A 495 37.86 -8.06 -9.90
CA ILE A 495 37.58 -7.06 -8.86
C ILE A 495 37.49 -7.75 -7.50
N ARG A 496 38.30 -7.26 -6.53
CA ARG A 496 38.32 -7.71 -5.14
C ARG A 496 38.10 -6.55 -4.18
N TRP A 497 37.46 -6.81 -3.04
CA TRP A 497 37.35 -5.87 -1.93
C TRP A 497 38.46 -6.12 -0.91
N GLY A 498 39.07 -5.04 -0.43
CA GLY A 498 40.00 -5.10 0.71
C GLY A 498 39.30 -5.58 1.98
N ARG A 499 40.07 -6.15 2.92
CA ARG A 499 39.55 -6.76 4.16
C ARG A 499 38.63 -5.82 4.94
N THR A 500 39.02 -4.56 5.13
CA THR A 500 38.22 -3.55 5.83
C THR A 500 36.86 -3.32 5.17
N LYS A 501 36.83 -3.19 3.83
CA LYS A 501 35.58 -3.01 3.09
C LYS A 501 34.66 -4.22 3.22
N ARG A 502 35.21 -5.44 3.16
CA ARG A 502 34.45 -6.69 3.33
C ARG A 502 33.77 -6.74 4.69
N ILE A 503 34.51 -6.46 5.77
CA ILE A 503 33.98 -6.46 7.14
C ILE A 503 32.87 -5.41 7.29
N ILE A 504 33.11 -4.17 6.84
CA ILE A 504 32.13 -3.08 6.92
C ILE A 504 30.86 -3.43 6.14
N MET A 505 30.99 -3.88 4.89
CA MET A 505 29.83 -4.22 4.05
C MET A 505 29.06 -5.42 4.59
N LEU A 506 29.75 -6.42 5.14
CA LEU A 506 29.13 -7.57 5.78
C LEU A 506 28.31 -7.14 7.01
N LEU A 507 28.91 -6.35 7.91
CA LEU A 507 28.23 -5.85 9.11
C LEU A 507 27.02 -4.99 8.77
N ILE A 508 27.16 -4.04 7.82
CA ILE A 508 26.04 -3.22 7.36
C ILE A 508 24.92 -4.09 6.78
N SER A 509 25.26 -5.10 5.98
CA SER A 509 24.26 -5.98 5.36
C SER A 509 23.53 -6.83 6.39
N VAL A 510 24.25 -7.39 7.37
CA VAL A 510 23.65 -8.18 8.46
C VAL A 510 22.77 -7.31 9.34
N VAL A 511 23.21 -6.10 9.70
CA VAL A 511 22.41 -5.18 10.53
C VAL A 511 21.15 -4.73 9.80
N LEU A 512 21.25 -4.32 8.54
CA LEU A 512 20.10 -3.85 7.78
C LEU A 512 19.10 -4.97 7.48
N LEU A 513 19.55 -6.15 7.05
CA LEU A 513 18.66 -7.29 6.85
C LEU A 513 18.08 -7.80 8.18
N GLY A 514 18.88 -7.84 9.25
CA GLY A 514 18.43 -8.25 10.59
C GLY A 514 17.41 -7.30 11.19
N SER A 515 17.42 -6.02 10.80
CA SER A 515 16.46 -5.01 11.29
C SER A 515 14.99 -5.32 10.95
N PHE A 516 14.73 -6.22 9.99
CA PHE A 516 13.38 -6.69 9.69
C PHE A 516 12.77 -7.56 10.80
N SER A 517 13.57 -8.05 11.76
CA SER A 517 13.05 -8.75 12.95
C SER A 517 12.30 -7.85 13.93
N VAL A 518 12.27 -6.54 13.68
CA VAL A 518 11.50 -5.55 14.46
C VAL A 518 10.69 -4.62 13.55
N ALA A 519 10.51 -5.01 12.27
CA ALA A 519 9.82 -4.18 11.28
C ALA A 519 8.36 -3.92 11.65
N ASN A 520 7.74 -4.81 12.42
CA ASN A 520 6.34 -4.71 12.82
C ASN A 520 6.16 -4.01 14.19
N HIS A 521 7.24 -3.50 14.80
CA HIS A 521 7.21 -2.78 16.06
C HIS A 521 7.08 -1.26 15.82
N PRO A 522 5.93 -0.62 16.13
CA PRO A 522 5.59 0.74 15.68
C PRO A 522 6.58 1.85 16.09
N ASP A 523 7.22 1.69 17.24
CA ASP A 523 8.12 2.70 17.79
C ASP A 523 9.51 2.71 17.14
N THR A 524 9.83 1.68 16.34
CA THR A 524 11.16 1.51 15.74
C THR A 524 11.41 2.41 14.53
N ILE A 525 12.68 2.69 14.26
CA ILE A 525 13.12 3.46 13.08
C ILE A 525 12.75 2.71 11.79
N VAL A 526 12.80 1.38 11.80
CA VAL A 526 12.48 0.52 10.66
C VAL A 526 11.00 0.64 10.30
N ALA A 527 10.11 0.46 11.27
CA ALA A 527 8.66 0.59 11.06
C ALA A 527 8.28 1.99 10.52
N LYS A 528 8.89 3.05 11.08
CA LYS A 528 8.69 4.42 10.61
C LYS A 528 9.18 4.62 9.17
N GLY A 529 10.34 4.04 8.82
CA GLY A 529 10.89 4.08 7.48
C GLY A 529 10.04 3.34 6.44
N LEU A 530 9.56 2.14 6.78
CA LEU A 530 8.67 1.34 5.92
C LEU A 530 7.31 2.03 5.74
N SER A 531 6.74 2.61 6.81
CA SER A 531 5.53 3.41 6.74
C SER A 531 5.69 4.63 5.84
N ALA A 532 6.82 5.36 5.94
CA ALA A 532 7.14 6.48 5.04
C ALA A 532 7.30 6.04 3.58
N ALA A 533 7.81 4.83 3.34
CA ALA A 533 7.86 4.21 2.01
C ALA A 533 6.50 3.68 1.51
N LYS A 534 5.43 3.82 2.32
CA LYS A 534 4.09 3.28 2.07
C LYS A 534 4.08 1.77 1.91
N ASP A 535 4.82 1.08 2.77
CA ASP A 535 4.75 -0.37 2.90
C ASP A 535 3.35 -0.80 3.37
N LYS A 536 2.82 -1.88 2.78
CA LYS A 536 1.49 -2.42 3.06
C LYS A 536 1.54 -3.94 3.26
N PRO A 537 2.02 -4.42 4.42
CA PRO A 537 2.28 -5.84 4.64
C PRO A 537 1.05 -6.74 4.49
N TYR A 538 -0.18 -6.21 4.61
CA TYR A 538 -1.45 -6.92 4.42
C TYR A 538 -1.38 -8.41 4.79
N PHE A 539 -1.10 -8.68 6.06
CA PHE A 539 -0.83 -10.01 6.55
C PHE A 539 -1.98 -10.99 6.26
N TYR A 540 -3.23 -10.51 6.25
CA TYR A 540 -4.43 -11.27 5.89
C TYR A 540 -4.58 -11.61 4.39
N SER A 541 -3.82 -10.95 3.50
CA SER A 541 -3.87 -11.14 2.06
C SER A 541 -2.46 -11.03 1.48
N GLN A 542 -1.67 -12.07 1.70
CA GLN A 542 -0.24 -12.13 1.37
C GLN A 542 0.03 -11.92 -0.12
N LEU A 543 -0.84 -12.38 -1.02
CA LEU A 543 -0.73 -12.10 -2.45
C LEU A 543 -0.99 -10.62 -2.77
N ARG A 544 -2.01 -10.00 -2.16
CA ARG A 544 -2.27 -8.56 -2.34
C ARG A 544 -1.08 -7.75 -1.83
N ALA A 545 -0.52 -8.15 -0.71
CA ALA A 545 0.68 -7.57 -0.15
C ALA A 545 1.89 -7.71 -1.11
N ALA A 546 2.15 -8.91 -1.64
CA ALA A 546 3.23 -9.14 -2.59
C ALA A 546 3.06 -8.35 -3.90
N LYS A 547 1.84 -8.21 -4.42
CA LYS A 547 1.52 -7.34 -5.57
C LYS A 547 1.91 -5.88 -5.32
N LEU A 548 1.80 -5.41 -4.08
CA LEU A 548 2.05 -4.02 -3.68
C LEU A 548 3.49 -3.78 -3.24
N ASN A 549 4.09 -4.73 -2.54
CA ASN A 549 5.36 -4.59 -1.83
C ASN A 549 6.50 -5.32 -2.52
N GLY A 550 6.22 -6.27 -3.41
CA GLY A 550 7.21 -7.19 -3.97
C GLY A 550 7.43 -8.38 -3.04
N THR A 551 7.78 -9.52 -3.62
CA THR A 551 7.86 -10.79 -2.88
C THR A 551 8.96 -10.81 -1.81
N VAL A 552 10.05 -10.08 -2.01
CA VAL A 552 11.21 -10.09 -1.08
C VAL A 552 10.89 -9.28 0.17
N LEU A 553 10.38 -8.05 -0.01
CA LEU A 553 9.91 -7.23 1.10
C LEU A 553 8.75 -7.93 1.82
N GLN A 554 7.82 -8.55 1.08
CA GLN A 554 6.71 -9.26 1.71
C GLN A 554 7.16 -10.45 2.56
N PHE A 555 8.16 -11.21 2.11
CA PHE A 555 8.77 -12.25 2.94
C PHE A 555 9.38 -11.66 4.21
N ALA A 556 10.13 -10.57 4.10
CA ALA A 556 10.76 -9.93 5.25
C ALA A 556 9.75 -9.36 6.26
N ASN A 557 8.61 -8.84 5.80
CA ASN A 557 7.52 -8.39 6.67
C ASN A 557 6.97 -9.52 7.55
N ASN A 558 7.08 -10.77 7.11
CA ASN A 558 6.60 -11.96 7.84
C ASN A 558 7.70 -12.62 8.70
N ILE A 559 8.87 -12.00 8.89
CA ILE A 559 9.94 -12.53 9.77
C ILE A 559 9.58 -12.30 11.25
N ASP A 560 9.05 -11.11 11.57
CA ASP A 560 8.66 -10.70 12.91
C ASP A 560 7.18 -11.04 13.16
N VAL A 561 6.90 -12.33 13.39
CA VAL A 561 5.57 -12.84 13.77
C VAL A 561 5.58 -13.24 15.24
N THR A 562 4.82 -12.52 16.05
CA THR A 562 4.51 -12.90 17.42
C THR A 562 3.13 -13.56 17.43
N VAL A 563 2.95 -14.69 18.12
CA VAL A 563 1.62 -15.34 18.19
C VAL A 563 0.67 -14.52 19.08
N MET A 564 1.07 -14.27 20.32
CA MET A 564 0.28 -13.54 21.32
C MET A 564 1.24 -12.91 22.34
N LYS A 565 0.92 -11.71 22.83
CA LYS A 565 1.69 -11.10 23.92
C LYS A 565 1.44 -11.86 25.22
N GLN A 566 2.49 -12.21 25.96
CA GLN A 566 2.37 -12.91 27.24
C GLN A 566 1.49 -12.12 28.22
N PRO A 567 0.35 -12.67 28.69
CA PRO A 567 -0.46 -12.02 29.72
C PRO A 567 0.29 -11.92 31.05
N VAL A 568 0.02 -10.84 31.79
CA VAL A 568 0.60 -10.64 33.14
C VAL A 568 0.17 -11.80 34.04
N GLY A 569 1.10 -12.34 34.84
CA GLY A 569 0.81 -13.42 35.79
C GLY A 569 0.85 -14.84 35.21
N TYR A 570 1.15 -15.01 33.90
CA TYR A 570 1.34 -16.33 33.31
C TYR A 570 2.44 -17.13 34.01
N SER A 571 2.08 -18.29 34.58
CA SER A 571 2.98 -19.22 35.25
C SER A 571 2.34 -20.61 35.34
N LYS A 572 3.15 -21.66 35.59
CA LYS A 572 2.63 -23.01 35.82
C LYS A 572 1.58 -23.06 36.94
N LYS A 573 1.85 -22.38 38.06
CA LYS A 573 0.92 -22.31 39.19
C LYS A 573 -0.41 -21.69 38.79
N ALA A 574 -0.38 -20.54 38.10
CA ALA A 574 -1.59 -19.89 37.63
C ALA A 574 -2.42 -20.80 36.71
N MET A 575 -1.79 -21.55 35.80
CA MET A 575 -2.51 -22.49 34.92
C MET A 575 -3.17 -23.62 35.71
N LEU A 576 -2.48 -24.21 36.69
CA LEU A 576 -3.04 -25.26 37.54
C LEU A 576 -4.18 -24.75 38.44
N ASP A 577 -4.08 -23.51 38.92
CA ASP A 577 -5.16 -22.87 39.67
C ASP A 577 -6.40 -22.64 38.79
N LEU A 578 -6.21 -22.21 37.52
CA LEU A 578 -7.30 -22.09 36.54
C LEU A 578 -7.92 -23.45 36.20
N GLN A 579 -7.10 -24.48 36.02
CA GLN A 579 -7.57 -25.84 35.79
C GLN A 579 -8.52 -26.28 36.92
N LYS A 580 -8.11 -26.13 38.19
CA LYS A 580 -8.94 -26.49 39.36
C LYS A 580 -10.22 -25.66 39.41
N LYS A 581 -10.13 -24.35 39.15
CA LYS A 581 -11.29 -23.45 39.13
C LYS A 581 -12.34 -23.90 38.11
N TYR A 582 -11.93 -24.13 36.87
CA TYR A 582 -12.86 -24.49 35.80
C TYR A 582 -13.28 -25.95 35.84
N GLN A 583 -12.52 -26.85 36.47
CA GLN A 583 -13.01 -28.18 36.84
C GLN A 583 -14.22 -28.09 37.77
N GLY A 584 -14.15 -27.23 38.80
CA GLY A 584 -15.27 -26.99 39.70
C GLY A 584 -16.49 -26.38 38.96
N GLN A 585 -16.26 -25.49 37.99
CA GLN A 585 -17.35 -24.93 37.17
C GLN A 585 -17.96 -25.97 36.23
N ALA A 586 -17.13 -26.80 35.59
CA ALA A 586 -17.59 -27.90 34.75
C ALA A 586 -18.51 -28.84 35.54
N GLN A 587 -18.13 -29.22 36.76
CA GLN A 587 -18.97 -30.04 37.64
C GLN A 587 -20.32 -29.40 37.94
N GLN A 588 -20.42 -28.07 38.09
CA GLN A 588 -21.71 -27.40 38.30
C GLN A 588 -22.56 -27.37 37.02
N ILE A 589 -21.95 -27.06 35.88
CA ILE A 589 -22.64 -27.05 34.58
C ILE A 589 -23.17 -28.47 34.27
N ASN A 590 -22.35 -29.49 34.52
CA ASN A 590 -22.65 -30.89 34.20
C ASN A 590 -23.76 -31.51 35.05
N LYS A 591 -24.22 -30.85 36.12
CA LYS A 591 -25.40 -31.28 36.88
C LYS A 591 -26.71 -31.15 36.11
N THR A 592 -26.77 -30.23 35.14
CA THR A 592 -27.99 -29.98 34.35
C THR A 592 -27.91 -30.51 32.92
N ARG A 593 -26.70 -30.88 32.47
CA ARG A 593 -26.47 -31.50 31.14
C ARG A 593 -26.89 -32.97 31.16
N GLN A 594 -27.59 -33.40 30.11
CA GLN A 594 -28.22 -34.71 30.03
C GLN A 594 -27.33 -35.78 29.39
N HIS A 595 -26.43 -35.40 28.47
CA HIS A 595 -25.56 -36.35 27.76
C HIS A 595 -24.13 -36.30 28.29
N ASP A 596 -23.53 -37.47 28.51
CA ASP A 596 -22.18 -37.57 29.07
C ASP A 596 -21.07 -37.17 28.08
N ASP A 597 -21.25 -37.51 26.80
CA ASP A 597 -20.27 -37.30 25.73
C ASP A 597 -20.97 -37.10 24.38
N MET A 598 -20.19 -37.07 23.28
CA MET A 598 -20.69 -36.95 21.91
C MET A 598 -21.04 -38.29 21.26
N LYS A 599 -21.10 -39.41 22.02
CA LYS A 599 -21.46 -40.70 21.41
C LYS A 599 -22.86 -40.65 20.84
N ASN A 600 -23.01 -41.28 19.67
CA ASN A 600 -24.24 -41.29 18.88
C ASN A 600 -24.74 -39.91 18.42
N GLN A 601 -23.94 -38.84 18.57
CA GLN A 601 -24.24 -37.52 18.04
C GLN A 601 -23.50 -37.30 16.72
N THR A 602 -24.18 -36.70 15.74
CA THR A 602 -23.55 -36.15 14.54
C THR A 602 -23.60 -34.63 14.62
N VAL A 603 -22.45 -33.98 14.46
CA VAL A 603 -22.35 -32.51 14.44
C VAL A 603 -21.81 -32.06 13.10
N VAL A 604 -22.41 -31.02 12.54
CA VAL A 604 -21.96 -30.36 11.32
C VAL A 604 -21.65 -28.90 11.63
N PHE A 605 -20.44 -28.45 11.36
CA PHE A 605 -20.13 -27.03 11.26
C PHE A 605 -20.18 -26.68 9.78
N ALA A 606 -21.15 -25.88 9.38
CA ALA A 606 -21.38 -25.47 8.01
C ALA A 606 -21.09 -23.97 7.85
N LEU A 607 -19.87 -23.65 7.42
CA LEU A 607 -19.49 -22.31 7.02
C LEU A 607 -20.06 -22.04 5.63
N SER A 608 -21.00 -21.10 5.57
CA SER A 608 -21.63 -20.60 4.36
C SER A 608 -20.85 -19.41 3.82
N GLU A 609 -20.09 -19.63 2.75
CA GLU A 609 -19.15 -18.63 2.20
C GLU A 609 -19.84 -17.31 1.90
N SER A 610 -19.25 -16.23 2.42
CA SER A 610 -19.70 -14.85 2.25
C SER A 610 -21.15 -14.56 2.64
N PHE A 611 -21.84 -15.45 3.37
CA PHE A 611 -23.26 -15.29 3.66
C PHE A 611 -23.51 -14.18 4.68
N ALA A 612 -24.40 -13.26 4.33
CA ALA A 612 -25.01 -12.29 5.23
C ALA A 612 -26.34 -11.82 4.64
N ASP A 613 -27.33 -11.59 5.50
CA ASP A 613 -28.63 -11.04 5.13
C ASP A 613 -28.46 -9.69 4.41
N PRO A 614 -28.82 -9.60 3.12
CA PRO A 614 -28.77 -8.37 2.36
C PRO A 614 -29.64 -7.24 2.93
N ALA A 615 -30.68 -7.55 3.73
CA ALA A 615 -31.56 -6.56 4.33
C ALA A 615 -30.89 -5.76 5.46
N ASP A 616 -29.83 -6.29 6.07
CA ASP A 616 -29.08 -5.62 7.14
C ASP A 616 -27.92 -4.75 6.64
N VAL A 617 -27.66 -4.76 5.34
CA VAL A 617 -26.62 -3.92 4.73
C VAL A 617 -27.06 -2.45 4.78
N PRO A 618 -26.26 -1.56 5.40
CA PRO A 618 -26.61 -0.15 5.48
C PRO A 618 -26.80 0.47 4.11
N ASN A 619 -27.74 1.42 4.00
CA ASN A 619 -28.01 2.14 2.76
C ASN A 619 -28.34 1.26 1.54
N LEU A 620 -28.63 -0.03 1.72
CA LEU A 620 -29.12 -0.94 0.69
C LEU A 620 -30.60 -1.20 0.92
N LYS A 621 -31.37 -1.24 -0.17
CA LYS A 621 -32.76 -1.70 -0.17
C LYS A 621 -32.89 -2.78 -1.22
N VAL A 622 -33.31 -3.96 -0.77
CA VAL A 622 -33.56 -5.12 -1.63
C VAL A 622 -35.05 -5.18 -1.96
N ASN A 623 -35.38 -5.45 -3.22
CA ASN A 623 -36.75 -5.68 -3.62
C ASN A 623 -37.14 -7.14 -3.37
N GLY A 624 -38.07 -7.37 -2.45
CA GLY A 624 -38.46 -8.71 -1.99
C GLY A 624 -37.58 -9.24 -0.86
N ASP A 625 -37.86 -10.47 -0.44
CA ASP A 625 -37.08 -11.20 0.56
C ASP A 625 -36.27 -12.31 -0.12
N PRO A 626 -34.93 -12.21 -0.17
CA PRO A 626 -34.09 -13.22 -0.79
C PRO A 626 -33.87 -14.48 0.06
N ILE A 627 -34.13 -14.43 1.37
CA ILE A 627 -33.83 -15.53 2.31
C ILE A 627 -35.02 -15.92 3.22
N PRO A 628 -36.21 -16.14 2.65
CA PRO A 628 -37.43 -16.34 3.42
C PRO A 628 -37.38 -17.56 4.35
N TYR A 629 -36.66 -18.64 3.99
CA TYR A 629 -36.58 -19.83 4.83
C TYR A 629 -35.71 -19.60 6.07
N ILE A 630 -34.57 -18.93 5.94
CA ILE A 630 -33.74 -18.54 7.08
C ILE A 630 -34.53 -17.63 8.03
N HIS A 631 -35.19 -16.58 7.52
CA HIS A 631 -36.06 -15.72 8.34
C HIS A 631 -37.18 -16.50 9.08
N GLU A 632 -37.67 -17.59 8.49
CA GLU A 632 -38.61 -18.49 9.16
C GLU A 632 -37.94 -19.29 10.28
N LEU A 633 -36.78 -19.89 10.01
CA LEU A 633 -36.00 -20.67 10.99
C LEU A 633 -35.62 -19.84 12.22
N GLU A 634 -35.21 -18.59 12.04
CA GLU A 634 -34.77 -17.70 13.12
C GLU A 634 -35.82 -17.49 14.22
N LYS A 635 -37.10 -17.68 13.88
CA LYS A 635 -38.21 -17.58 14.84
C LYS A 635 -38.18 -18.74 15.83
N SER A 636 -37.82 -19.94 15.39
CA SER A 636 -37.97 -21.19 16.16
C SER A 636 -36.67 -21.77 16.70
N THR A 637 -35.53 -21.49 16.07
CA THR A 637 -34.22 -22.03 16.48
C THR A 637 -33.31 -20.99 17.12
N THR A 638 -32.20 -21.44 17.71
CA THR A 638 -31.12 -20.54 18.15
C THR A 638 -30.45 -19.92 16.93
N SER A 639 -30.56 -18.60 16.78
CA SER A 639 -30.00 -17.84 15.65
C SER A 639 -29.66 -16.41 16.06
N GLY A 640 -28.90 -15.69 15.23
CA GLY A 640 -28.62 -14.27 15.45
C GLY A 640 -27.46 -13.80 14.60
N LYS A 641 -26.75 -12.77 15.09
CA LYS A 641 -25.60 -12.19 14.39
C LYS A 641 -24.27 -12.66 14.97
N MET A 642 -23.37 -13.13 14.10
CA MET A 642 -21.97 -13.37 14.40
C MET A 642 -21.16 -12.14 14.00
N ILE A 643 -20.40 -11.54 14.92
CA ILE A 643 -19.48 -10.45 14.58
C ILE A 643 -18.19 -11.04 14.00
N SER A 644 -18.11 -11.05 12.68
CA SER A 644 -16.95 -11.50 11.92
C SER A 644 -15.70 -10.69 12.24
N SER A 645 -14.56 -11.35 12.19
CA SER A 645 -13.24 -10.72 12.26
C SER A 645 -12.70 -10.35 10.85
N GLY A 646 -13.52 -10.50 9.82
CA GLY A 646 -13.16 -10.23 8.42
C GLY A 646 -14.26 -9.51 7.64
N TYR A 647 -13.87 -8.91 6.51
CA TYR A 647 -14.76 -8.29 5.53
C TYR A 647 -14.20 -8.54 4.13
N GLY A 648 -14.98 -9.21 3.27
CA GLY A 648 -14.56 -9.64 1.94
C GLY A 648 -13.42 -10.66 1.94
N GLY A 649 -13.22 -11.37 3.06
CA GLY A 649 -12.17 -12.36 3.25
C GLY A 649 -11.97 -12.72 4.72
N GLY A 650 -11.14 -13.73 4.97
CA GLY A 650 -10.80 -14.18 6.31
C GLY A 650 -11.46 -15.48 6.75
N THR A 651 -12.11 -16.21 5.85
CA THR A 651 -12.78 -17.51 6.06
C THR A 651 -12.06 -18.43 7.06
N ALA A 652 -10.77 -18.67 6.86
CA ALA A 652 -9.97 -19.55 7.73
C ALA A 652 -9.83 -19.04 9.18
N ASN A 653 -9.99 -17.74 9.43
CA ASN A 653 -9.97 -17.18 10.78
C ASN A 653 -11.26 -17.45 11.52
N MET A 654 -12.41 -17.32 10.84
CA MET A 654 -13.71 -17.66 11.42
C MET A 654 -13.80 -19.17 11.64
N GLU A 655 -13.32 -19.95 10.68
CA GLU A 655 -13.20 -21.41 10.80
C GLU A 655 -12.30 -21.83 11.96
N TYR A 656 -11.11 -21.22 12.10
CA TYR A 656 -10.22 -21.46 13.24
C TYR A 656 -10.91 -21.15 14.57
N GLN A 657 -11.54 -19.98 14.68
CA GLN A 657 -12.26 -19.58 15.90
C GLN A 657 -13.41 -20.53 16.22
N ALA A 658 -14.20 -20.95 15.23
CA ALA A 658 -15.31 -21.87 15.41
C ALA A 658 -14.81 -23.24 15.90
N LEU A 659 -13.80 -23.80 15.25
CA LEU A 659 -13.27 -25.12 15.58
C LEU A 659 -12.55 -25.13 16.93
N THR A 660 -11.70 -24.14 17.22
CA THR A 660 -10.84 -24.15 18.40
C THR A 660 -11.39 -23.33 19.56
N SER A 661 -12.42 -22.51 19.37
CA SER A 661 -12.91 -21.54 20.36
C SER A 661 -11.85 -20.53 20.87
N LEU A 662 -10.79 -20.29 20.09
CA LEU A 662 -9.73 -19.32 20.41
C LEU A 662 -9.90 -18.06 19.57
N SER A 663 -10.11 -16.93 20.22
CA SER A 663 -10.48 -15.67 19.58
C SER A 663 -9.31 -15.01 18.86
N MET A 664 -9.54 -14.48 17.67
CA MET A 664 -8.55 -13.67 16.94
C MET A 664 -8.18 -12.39 17.68
N THR A 665 -9.07 -11.88 18.54
CA THR A 665 -8.86 -10.63 19.31
C THR A 665 -7.70 -10.68 20.29
N ASN A 666 -7.32 -11.89 20.71
CA ASN A 666 -6.23 -12.10 21.66
C ASN A 666 -4.88 -12.31 20.96
N PHE A 667 -4.85 -12.57 19.65
CA PHE A 667 -3.60 -12.76 18.92
C PHE A 667 -2.91 -11.43 18.61
N SER A 668 -1.61 -11.51 18.34
CA SER A 668 -0.88 -10.38 17.79
C SER A 668 -1.44 -10.05 16.39
N PRO A 669 -1.51 -8.78 16.00
CA PRO A 669 -1.84 -8.42 14.63
C PRO A 669 -0.81 -8.90 13.58
N THR A 670 0.35 -9.38 14.01
CA THR A 670 1.34 -10.04 13.13
C THR A 670 0.99 -11.50 12.80
N LEU A 671 -0.03 -12.06 13.46
CA LEU A 671 -0.60 -13.40 13.23
C LEU A 671 -2.02 -13.31 12.62
N PRO A 672 -2.18 -12.78 11.40
CA PRO A 672 -3.47 -12.63 10.72
C PRO A 672 -4.20 -13.95 10.44
N THR A 673 -3.50 -15.08 10.31
CA THR A 673 -4.04 -16.34 9.77
C THR A 673 -3.41 -17.54 10.48
N PRO A 674 -3.99 -17.97 11.63
CA PRO A 674 -3.48 -19.07 12.43
C PRO A 674 -3.26 -20.36 11.66
N TYR A 675 -4.08 -20.65 10.65
CA TYR A 675 -3.94 -21.85 9.80
C TYR A 675 -2.59 -21.95 9.08
N SER A 676 -2.03 -20.82 8.66
CA SER A 676 -0.75 -20.78 7.95
C SER A 676 0.43 -20.56 8.89
N GLN A 677 0.23 -19.81 9.98
CA GLN A 677 1.33 -19.28 10.81
C GLN A 677 1.44 -19.91 12.19
N LEU A 678 0.40 -20.58 12.70
CA LEU A 678 0.37 -21.16 14.05
C LEU A 678 0.20 -22.69 13.99
N VAL A 679 -0.94 -23.16 13.48
CA VAL A 679 -1.36 -24.58 13.53
C VAL A 679 -0.29 -25.56 13.01
N PRO A 680 0.40 -25.29 11.88
CA PRO A 680 1.45 -26.19 11.39
C PRO A 680 2.60 -26.44 12.38
N TYR A 681 2.84 -25.50 13.29
CA TYR A 681 3.96 -25.49 14.26
C TYR A 681 3.54 -25.91 15.66
N GLN A 682 2.25 -26.10 15.91
CA GLN A 682 1.80 -26.59 17.20
C GLN A 682 2.12 -28.08 17.33
N ASP A 683 2.72 -28.44 18.46
CA ASP A 683 2.92 -29.82 18.85
C ASP A 683 1.57 -30.49 19.18
N GLN A 684 0.66 -29.71 19.76
CA GLN A 684 -0.70 -30.12 20.10
C GLN A 684 -1.69 -29.03 19.69
N THR A 685 -2.74 -29.44 19.02
CA THR A 685 -3.88 -28.59 18.63
C THR A 685 -5.12 -29.04 19.37
N PHE A 686 -6.08 -28.13 19.53
CA PHE A 686 -7.34 -28.41 20.21
C PHE A 686 -8.50 -27.87 19.38
N ALA A 687 -9.49 -28.71 19.12
CA ALA A 687 -10.72 -28.34 18.43
C ALA A 687 -11.91 -29.13 18.97
N ILE A 688 -13.13 -28.62 18.75
CA ILE A 688 -14.38 -29.33 19.09
C ILE A 688 -14.50 -30.69 18.40
N SER A 689 -13.86 -30.85 17.24
CA SER A 689 -13.74 -32.15 16.57
C SER A 689 -13.01 -33.19 17.40
N ASP A 690 -12.20 -32.80 18.39
CA ASP A 690 -11.50 -33.73 19.28
C ASP A 690 -12.44 -34.57 20.16
N MET A 691 -13.70 -34.16 20.30
CA MET A 691 -14.74 -34.92 21.00
C MET A 691 -15.29 -36.08 20.17
N PHE A 692 -14.80 -36.28 18.95
CA PHE A 692 -15.28 -37.30 18.00
C PHE A 692 -14.14 -38.19 17.51
N ASP A 693 -14.44 -39.47 17.36
CA ASP A 693 -13.50 -40.48 16.83
C ASP A 693 -13.45 -40.47 15.30
N TYR A 694 -14.49 -39.98 14.63
CA TYR A 694 -14.55 -39.86 13.17
C TYR A 694 -14.83 -38.41 12.76
N ARG A 695 -13.94 -37.85 11.93
CA ARG A 695 -13.88 -36.43 11.59
C ARG A 695 -13.71 -36.25 10.10
N VAL A 696 -14.63 -35.52 9.50
CA VAL A 696 -14.66 -35.30 8.05
C VAL A 696 -14.62 -33.81 7.75
N ALA A 697 -13.75 -33.40 6.84
CA ALA A 697 -13.75 -32.06 6.26
C ALA A 697 -14.28 -32.13 4.83
N ILE A 698 -15.08 -31.15 4.44
CA ILE A 698 -15.63 -31.02 3.09
C ILE A 698 -15.39 -29.58 2.64
N HIS A 699 -14.65 -29.41 1.55
CA HIS A 699 -14.47 -28.11 0.91
C HIS A 699 -14.50 -28.28 -0.60
N PRO A 700 -15.53 -27.80 -1.31
CA PRO A 700 -15.71 -28.04 -2.73
C PRO A 700 -14.82 -27.14 -3.60
N PHE A 701 -13.52 -27.12 -3.27
CA PHE A 701 -12.48 -26.33 -3.92
C PHE A 701 -11.09 -26.99 -3.77
N THR A 702 -10.02 -26.23 -4.02
CA THR A 702 -8.64 -26.68 -3.78
C THR A 702 -8.35 -26.87 -2.28
N ALA A 703 -7.78 -28.03 -1.93
CA ALA A 703 -7.38 -28.41 -0.57
C ALA A 703 -6.26 -27.53 0.02
N ASN A 704 -5.51 -26.86 -0.87
CA ASN A 704 -4.36 -26.06 -0.50
C ASN A 704 -4.72 -24.64 -0.06
N LEU A 705 -5.93 -24.16 -0.36
CA LEU A 705 -6.36 -22.83 0.07
C LEU A 705 -6.31 -22.74 1.60
N TYR A 706 -5.70 -21.68 2.12
CA TYR A 706 -5.43 -21.48 3.55
C TYR A 706 -4.66 -22.62 4.25
N ASN A 707 -3.89 -23.42 3.52
CA ASN A 707 -3.14 -24.55 4.08
C ASN A 707 -4.01 -25.63 4.77
N ARG A 708 -5.29 -25.75 4.37
CA ARG A 708 -6.26 -26.68 4.99
C ARG A 708 -5.80 -28.14 5.04
N LYS A 709 -5.12 -28.64 3.99
CA LYS A 709 -4.57 -30.00 3.98
C LYS A 709 -3.67 -30.29 5.20
N GLN A 710 -2.77 -29.37 5.54
CA GLN A 710 -1.90 -29.53 6.71
C GLN A 710 -2.66 -29.29 8.02
N VAL A 711 -3.55 -28.30 8.04
CA VAL A 711 -4.35 -27.96 9.23
C VAL A 711 -5.27 -29.09 9.64
N TYR A 712 -6.07 -29.64 8.72
CA TYR A 712 -6.97 -30.75 9.01
C TYR A 712 -6.21 -32.01 9.41
N SER A 713 -5.05 -32.27 8.80
CA SER A 713 -4.15 -33.34 9.26
C SER A 713 -3.68 -33.12 10.71
N LYS A 714 -3.32 -31.89 11.09
CA LYS A 714 -2.92 -31.54 12.47
C LYS A 714 -4.10 -31.64 13.46
N LEU A 715 -5.30 -31.25 13.04
CA LEU A 715 -6.54 -31.37 13.80
C LEU A 715 -7.12 -32.81 13.81
N GLY A 716 -6.42 -33.77 13.19
CA GLY A 716 -6.77 -35.19 13.23
C GLY A 716 -7.99 -35.57 12.40
N PHE A 717 -8.33 -34.83 11.33
CA PHE A 717 -9.40 -35.23 10.41
C PHE A 717 -9.03 -36.50 9.64
N ASP A 718 -9.96 -37.46 9.61
CA ASP A 718 -9.78 -38.75 8.92
C ASP A 718 -9.95 -38.63 7.40
N LYS A 719 -10.87 -37.76 6.99
CA LYS A 719 -11.25 -37.55 5.59
C LYS A 719 -11.28 -36.08 5.24
N PHE A 720 -10.83 -35.75 4.03
CA PHE A 720 -10.94 -34.40 3.49
C PHE A 720 -11.39 -34.41 2.02
N TYR A 721 -12.69 -34.19 1.80
CA TYR A 721 -13.29 -34.17 0.47
C TYR A 721 -13.09 -32.84 -0.24
N HIS A 722 -12.49 -32.88 -1.43
CA HIS A 722 -12.13 -31.70 -2.20
C HIS A 722 -11.93 -31.98 -3.72
N LEU A 723 -11.60 -30.96 -4.52
CA LEU A 723 -11.44 -31.09 -5.98
C LEU A 723 -10.12 -31.71 -6.45
N GLN A 724 -9.10 -31.76 -5.59
CA GLN A 724 -7.76 -32.28 -5.90
C GLN A 724 -7.60 -33.79 -5.59
N ASP A 725 -6.38 -34.25 -5.32
CA ASP A 725 -5.99 -35.63 -5.03
C ASP A 725 -6.43 -36.14 -3.64
N GLY A 726 -6.94 -37.37 -3.55
CA GLY A 726 -7.39 -37.95 -2.28
C GLY A 726 -8.88 -38.29 -2.29
N ASP A 727 -9.60 -37.92 -1.22
CA ASP A 727 -11.03 -38.15 -1.09
C ASP A 727 -11.80 -37.21 -2.06
N LYS A 728 -12.47 -37.77 -3.05
CA LYS A 728 -13.14 -37.01 -4.12
C LYS A 728 -14.60 -36.73 -3.76
N LEU A 729 -15.05 -35.54 -4.12
CA LEU A 729 -16.46 -35.15 -4.03
C LEU A 729 -17.30 -35.97 -5.01
N SER A 730 -18.44 -36.49 -4.54
CA SER A 730 -19.42 -37.19 -5.35
C SER A 730 -20.39 -36.23 -6.05
N TYR A 731 -20.60 -35.05 -5.46
CA TYR A 731 -21.51 -34.02 -5.97
C TYR A 731 -20.73 -32.76 -6.32
N THR A 732 -20.73 -32.38 -7.59
CA THR A 732 -19.94 -31.25 -8.12
C THR A 732 -20.72 -30.37 -9.09
N ALA A 733 -22.05 -30.36 -9.01
CA ALA A 733 -22.87 -29.53 -9.88
C ALA A 733 -22.64 -28.05 -9.56
N LYS A 734 -22.82 -27.21 -10.58
CA LYS A 734 -22.70 -25.75 -10.49
C LYS A 734 -24.00 -25.11 -10.95
N ILE A 735 -24.25 -23.88 -10.54
CA ILE A 735 -25.42 -23.12 -10.99
C ILE A 735 -25.02 -22.30 -12.21
N GLN A 736 -25.60 -22.64 -13.36
CA GLN A 736 -25.41 -21.93 -14.63
C GLN A 736 -23.93 -21.67 -14.94
N ASN A 737 -23.51 -20.41 -15.09
CA ASN A 737 -22.13 -20.06 -15.45
C ASN A 737 -21.21 -19.87 -14.23
N SER A 738 -21.69 -20.13 -13.00
CA SER A 738 -20.86 -20.01 -11.80
C SER A 738 -19.65 -20.96 -11.90
N PRO A 739 -18.43 -20.48 -11.59
CA PRO A 739 -17.25 -21.33 -11.61
C PRO A 739 -17.18 -22.27 -10.39
N TYR A 740 -17.99 -22.03 -9.35
CA TYR A 740 -17.96 -22.75 -8.08
C TYR A 740 -19.03 -23.85 -8.01
N ILE A 741 -18.73 -24.91 -7.26
CA ILE A 741 -19.71 -25.95 -6.93
C ILE A 741 -20.81 -25.33 -6.08
N SER A 742 -22.06 -25.72 -6.35
CA SER A 742 -23.23 -25.21 -5.64
C SER A 742 -23.30 -25.68 -4.19
N ASP A 743 -23.94 -24.88 -3.34
CA ASP A 743 -24.16 -25.22 -1.94
C ASP A 743 -25.09 -26.43 -1.82
N ALA A 744 -26.06 -26.59 -2.73
CA ALA A 744 -26.87 -27.81 -2.84
C ALA A 744 -26.03 -29.09 -3.06
N SER A 745 -24.98 -29.02 -3.90
CA SER A 745 -24.06 -30.14 -4.08
C SER A 745 -23.21 -30.38 -2.82
N ALA A 746 -22.76 -29.31 -2.17
CA ALA A 746 -21.97 -29.40 -0.94
C ALA A 746 -22.79 -29.99 0.23
N TYR A 747 -24.06 -29.63 0.35
CA TYR A 747 -25.01 -30.21 1.29
C TYR A 747 -25.35 -31.66 0.93
N SER A 748 -25.48 -32.01 -0.35
CA SER A 748 -25.66 -33.41 -0.78
C SER A 748 -24.46 -34.28 -0.39
N GLN A 749 -23.24 -33.78 -0.57
CA GLN A 749 -22.03 -34.46 -0.09
C GLN A 749 -22.05 -34.62 1.43
N THR A 750 -22.43 -33.58 2.16
CA THR A 750 -22.56 -33.63 3.63
C THR A 750 -23.59 -34.66 4.06
N LEU A 751 -24.78 -34.69 3.43
CA LEU A 751 -25.82 -35.66 3.74
C LEU A 751 -25.38 -37.09 3.43
N LYS A 752 -24.61 -37.31 2.36
CA LYS A 752 -24.00 -38.60 2.07
C LYS A 752 -23.07 -39.03 3.19
N GLU A 753 -22.16 -38.18 3.66
CA GLU A 753 -21.29 -38.51 4.80
C GLU A 753 -22.09 -38.71 6.11
N ILE A 754 -23.20 -37.98 6.27
CA ILE A 754 -24.15 -38.22 7.37
C ILE A 754 -24.74 -39.63 7.26
N THR A 755 -25.21 -40.05 6.11
CA THR A 755 -25.95 -41.31 5.96
C THR A 755 -25.05 -42.54 5.88
N ASP A 756 -23.84 -42.41 5.34
CA ASP A 756 -22.89 -43.52 5.16
C ASP A 756 -22.18 -43.95 6.46
N HIS A 757 -22.14 -43.10 7.48
CA HIS A 757 -21.50 -43.40 8.77
C HIS A 757 -22.52 -43.58 9.89
N SER A 758 -22.46 -44.74 10.58
CA SER A 758 -23.39 -45.08 11.65
C SER A 758 -22.97 -44.58 13.04
N GLY A 759 -21.69 -44.23 13.24
CA GLY A 759 -21.16 -43.78 14.53
C GLY A 759 -21.37 -42.28 14.79
N SER A 760 -20.86 -41.80 15.93
CA SER A 760 -20.70 -40.36 16.14
C SER A 760 -19.69 -39.82 15.13
N GLN A 761 -19.93 -38.59 14.67
CA GLN A 761 -19.01 -37.92 13.76
C GLN A 761 -19.11 -36.41 13.82
N PHE A 762 -18.00 -35.78 13.47
CA PHE A 762 -17.92 -34.34 13.25
C PHE A 762 -17.67 -34.07 11.77
N ILE A 763 -18.47 -33.21 11.16
CA ILE A 763 -18.30 -32.78 9.77
C ILE A 763 -18.06 -31.27 9.75
N ASN A 764 -16.93 -30.85 9.17
CA ASN A 764 -16.62 -29.45 8.90
C ASN A 764 -16.82 -29.16 7.41
N LEU A 765 -17.91 -28.50 7.05
CA LEU A 765 -18.24 -28.07 5.71
C LEU A 765 -17.87 -26.60 5.53
N VAL A 766 -17.10 -26.29 4.48
CA VAL A 766 -16.79 -24.93 4.06
C VAL A 766 -17.22 -24.75 2.61
N THR A 767 -18.31 -24.02 2.36
CA THR A 767 -18.88 -23.86 1.01
C THR A 767 -18.07 -22.88 0.14
N MET A 768 -18.49 -22.68 -1.11
CA MET A 768 -17.80 -21.80 -2.08
C MET A 768 -18.72 -21.05 -3.04
N GLN A 769 -20.02 -21.37 -3.11
CA GLN A 769 -20.92 -20.88 -4.17
C GLN A 769 -20.90 -19.35 -4.26
N ASN A 770 -20.92 -18.67 -3.12
CA ASN A 770 -20.98 -17.21 -3.04
C ASN A 770 -19.58 -16.59 -2.84
N HIS A 771 -18.51 -17.25 -3.27
CA HIS A 771 -17.17 -16.65 -3.28
C HIS A 771 -17.02 -15.65 -4.45
N MET A 772 -16.25 -14.59 -4.25
CA MET A 772 -15.93 -13.61 -5.30
C MET A 772 -15.16 -14.23 -6.50
N PRO A 773 -15.20 -13.63 -7.72
CA PRO A 773 -15.96 -12.43 -8.11
C PRO A 773 -17.46 -12.71 -8.27
N PHE A 774 -18.28 -11.65 -8.19
CA PHE A 774 -19.74 -11.72 -8.30
C PHE A 774 -20.22 -11.29 -9.69
N ASP A 775 -19.62 -11.89 -10.71
CA ASP A 775 -19.90 -11.56 -12.11
C ASP A 775 -21.30 -12.06 -12.52
N ASN A 776 -21.64 -11.89 -13.81
CA ASN A 776 -22.89 -12.37 -14.41
C ASN A 776 -22.94 -13.90 -14.58
N TYR A 777 -22.95 -14.62 -13.46
CA TYR A 777 -23.06 -16.08 -13.47
C TYR A 777 -24.47 -16.56 -13.74
N TYR A 778 -25.46 -15.76 -13.31
CA TYR A 778 -26.86 -16.13 -13.36
C TYR A 778 -27.57 -15.48 -14.55
N GLU A 779 -28.45 -16.23 -15.22
CA GLU A 779 -29.20 -15.77 -16.38
C GLU A 779 -30.18 -14.64 -16.01
N LYS A 780 -30.70 -14.66 -14.79
CA LYS A 780 -31.63 -13.68 -14.23
C LYS A 780 -31.31 -13.42 -12.76
N THR A 781 -31.52 -12.17 -12.34
CA THR A 781 -31.52 -11.75 -10.93
C THR A 781 -32.92 -11.27 -10.58
N ASP A 782 -33.59 -11.94 -9.65
CA ASP A 782 -34.97 -11.60 -9.22
C ASP A 782 -35.01 -10.47 -8.18
N TYR A 783 -33.88 -10.21 -7.53
CA TYR A 783 -33.75 -9.28 -6.42
C TYR A 783 -32.98 -8.02 -6.83
N SER A 784 -33.69 -7.07 -7.42
CA SER A 784 -33.11 -5.77 -7.76
C SER A 784 -32.82 -4.94 -6.50
N VAL A 785 -31.77 -4.13 -6.52
CA VAL A 785 -31.41 -3.27 -5.39
C VAL A 785 -31.51 -1.77 -5.69
N SER A 786 -31.69 -0.98 -4.64
CA SER A 786 -31.62 0.48 -4.66
C SER A 786 -30.90 1.01 -3.41
N GLY A 787 -30.48 2.27 -3.43
CA GLY A 787 -29.82 2.92 -2.29
C GLY A 787 -28.43 3.46 -2.65
N THR A 788 -27.60 3.67 -1.61
CA THR A 788 -26.27 4.28 -1.73
C THR A 788 -25.14 3.40 -1.19
N ALA A 789 -25.41 2.12 -0.92
CA ALA A 789 -24.39 1.12 -0.56
C ALA A 789 -23.39 0.82 -1.71
N TYR A 790 -23.66 1.32 -2.92
CA TYR A 790 -22.80 1.21 -4.09
C TYR A 790 -22.68 2.56 -4.83
N LEU A 791 -21.54 2.78 -5.50
CA LEU A 791 -21.22 4.05 -6.18
C LEU A 791 -21.44 4.02 -7.70
N ASP A 792 -21.58 2.83 -8.29
CA ASP A 792 -21.68 2.67 -9.75
C ASP A 792 -22.52 1.44 -10.13
N ALA A 793 -22.90 1.38 -11.42
CA ALA A 793 -23.78 0.35 -11.97
C ALA A 793 -23.15 -1.05 -12.00
N GLU A 794 -21.82 -1.15 -12.07
CA GLU A 794 -21.12 -2.44 -12.03
C GLU A 794 -21.22 -3.05 -10.64
N HIS A 795 -20.96 -2.27 -9.59
CA HIS A 795 -21.12 -2.74 -8.20
C HIS A 795 -22.58 -3.05 -7.89
N LYS A 796 -23.54 -2.24 -8.36
CA LYS A 796 -24.96 -2.54 -8.25
C LYS A 796 -25.27 -3.94 -8.79
N LYS A 797 -24.83 -4.21 -10.01
CA LYS A 797 -25.06 -5.49 -10.69
C LYS A 797 -24.38 -6.66 -9.99
N ASN A 798 -23.18 -6.47 -9.47
CA ASN A 798 -22.48 -7.47 -8.66
C ASN A 798 -23.25 -7.80 -7.36
N ILE A 799 -23.85 -6.79 -6.72
CA ILE A 799 -24.69 -6.98 -5.53
C ILE A 799 -25.95 -7.76 -5.90
N GLU A 800 -26.64 -7.43 -6.99
CA GLU A 800 -27.84 -8.16 -7.45
C GLU A 800 -27.52 -9.63 -7.77
N ASN A 801 -26.38 -9.90 -8.43
CA ASN A 801 -25.91 -11.27 -8.67
C ASN A 801 -25.56 -12.00 -7.36
N TYR A 802 -24.89 -11.34 -6.41
CA TYR A 802 -24.58 -11.91 -5.10
C TYR A 802 -25.87 -12.29 -4.35
N ILE A 803 -26.87 -11.40 -4.30
CA ILE A 803 -28.16 -11.66 -3.64
C ILE A 803 -28.88 -12.85 -4.28
N GLN A 804 -28.81 -12.99 -5.60
CA GLN A 804 -29.35 -14.17 -6.28
C GLN A 804 -28.65 -15.48 -5.84
N GLY A 805 -27.33 -15.45 -5.64
CA GLY A 805 -26.59 -16.60 -5.09
C GLY A 805 -26.96 -16.91 -3.64
N ILE A 806 -27.19 -15.88 -2.82
CA ILE A 806 -27.69 -16.00 -1.45
C ILE A 806 -29.08 -16.64 -1.42
N HIS A 807 -29.97 -16.26 -2.34
CA HIS A 807 -31.28 -16.91 -2.47
C HIS A 807 -31.16 -18.41 -2.79
N TYR A 808 -30.28 -18.81 -3.72
CA TYR A 808 -30.03 -20.23 -3.98
C TYR A 808 -29.45 -20.97 -2.78
N THR A 809 -28.77 -20.27 -1.87
CA THR A 809 -28.26 -20.85 -0.62
C THR A 809 -29.39 -21.09 0.38
N ASP A 810 -30.37 -20.18 0.46
CA ASP A 810 -31.59 -20.32 1.27
C ASP A 810 -32.41 -21.55 0.83
N ASP A 811 -32.66 -21.69 -0.48
CA ASP A 811 -33.35 -22.84 -1.06
C ASP A 811 -32.59 -24.15 -0.79
N ALA A 812 -31.27 -24.16 -0.99
CA ALA A 812 -30.44 -25.34 -0.76
C ALA A 812 -30.42 -25.74 0.74
N LEU A 813 -30.41 -24.78 1.66
CA LEU A 813 -30.47 -25.04 3.09
C LEU A 813 -31.84 -25.60 3.49
N LYS A 814 -32.92 -25.11 2.88
CA LYS A 814 -34.28 -25.64 3.08
C LYS A 814 -34.37 -27.11 2.70
N GLU A 815 -33.91 -27.46 1.50
CA GLU A 815 -33.88 -28.85 1.05
C GLU A 815 -32.98 -29.73 1.93
N PHE A 816 -31.82 -29.23 2.33
CA PHE A 816 -30.90 -29.95 3.22
C PHE A 816 -31.55 -30.26 4.58
N ASN A 817 -32.17 -29.28 5.22
CA ASN A 817 -32.83 -29.47 6.51
C ASN A 817 -34.05 -30.41 6.41
N GLN A 818 -34.84 -30.31 5.33
CA GLN A 818 -35.93 -31.26 5.07
C GLN A 818 -35.42 -32.71 4.99
N GLN A 819 -34.31 -32.94 4.30
CA GLN A 819 -33.69 -34.27 4.22
C GLN A 819 -33.07 -34.70 5.55
N LEU A 820 -32.49 -33.78 6.33
CA LEU A 820 -31.98 -34.07 7.68
C LEU A 820 -33.07 -34.51 8.64
N ASP A 821 -34.28 -33.96 8.54
CA ASP A 821 -35.42 -34.36 9.37
C ASP A 821 -35.92 -35.78 9.09
N GLU A 822 -35.60 -36.33 7.91
CA GLU A 822 -35.89 -37.73 7.58
C GLU A 822 -34.87 -38.69 8.21
N VAL A 823 -33.65 -38.21 8.50
CA VAL A 823 -32.55 -39.00 9.08
C VAL A 823 -32.87 -39.42 10.52
N LYS A 824 -32.88 -40.73 10.78
CA LYS A 824 -33.24 -41.31 12.10
C LYS A 824 -32.12 -41.31 13.15
N LYS A 825 -31.07 -40.52 12.94
CA LYS A 825 -30.00 -40.29 13.91
C LYS A 825 -29.90 -38.81 14.30
N PRO A 826 -29.47 -38.48 15.53
CA PRO A 826 -29.31 -37.11 15.97
C PRO A 826 -28.27 -36.36 15.13
N VAL A 827 -28.69 -35.28 14.45
CA VAL A 827 -27.82 -34.36 13.72
C VAL A 827 -28.05 -32.95 14.24
N THR A 828 -26.96 -32.25 14.60
CA THR A 828 -26.99 -30.83 14.94
C THR A 828 -26.04 -30.06 14.05
N VAL A 829 -26.55 -29.03 13.38
CA VAL A 829 -25.83 -28.18 12.43
C VAL A 829 -25.62 -26.80 13.05
N VAL A 830 -24.37 -26.38 13.18
CA VAL A 830 -24.01 -24.97 13.38
C VAL A 830 -23.73 -24.39 12.00
N TRP A 831 -24.68 -23.63 11.50
CA TRP A 831 -24.60 -22.98 10.19
C TRP A 831 -24.30 -21.50 10.38
N TYR A 832 -23.31 -20.95 9.69
CA TYR A 832 -22.91 -19.56 9.86
C TYR A 832 -22.27 -18.97 8.61
N GLY A 833 -22.57 -17.70 8.34
CA GLY A 833 -21.84 -16.88 7.38
C GLY A 833 -20.49 -16.45 7.96
N ASP A 834 -19.41 -16.56 7.20
CA ASP A 834 -18.07 -16.21 7.69
C ASP A 834 -17.80 -14.70 7.69
N HIS A 835 -18.09 -14.01 6.59
CA HIS A 835 -17.96 -12.55 6.47
C HIS A 835 -18.90 -11.98 5.42
N LEU A 836 -19.19 -10.68 5.46
CA LEU A 836 -19.86 -10.01 4.35
C LEU A 836 -18.94 -9.98 3.10
N PRO A 837 -19.51 -9.94 1.87
CA PRO A 837 -18.73 -9.74 0.66
C PRO A 837 -18.16 -8.31 0.61
N GLY A 838 -16.94 -8.17 0.06
CA GLY A 838 -16.24 -6.89 -0.06
C GLY A 838 -16.75 -5.98 -1.19
N ILE A 839 -18.07 -5.92 -1.42
CA ILE A 839 -18.69 -5.30 -2.60
C ILE A 839 -19.44 -3.99 -2.31
N TYR A 840 -19.70 -3.65 -1.06
CA TYR A 840 -20.44 -2.45 -0.66
C TYR A 840 -19.52 -1.22 -0.63
N ASN A 841 -19.22 -0.67 -1.82
CA ASN A 841 -18.25 0.42 -1.98
C ASN A 841 -18.81 1.82 -1.65
N GLY A 842 -20.12 1.95 -1.45
CA GLY A 842 -20.79 3.17 -1.04
C GLY A 842 -20.89 3.34 0.48
N ASP A 843 -20.69 2.27 1.26
CA ASP A 843 -20.73 2.33 2.71
C ASP A 843 -19.36 2.60 3.33
N SER A 844 -19.31 3.59 4.22
CA SER A 844 -18.11 3.94 4.96
C SER A 844 -17.86 2.94 6.09
N MET A 845 -16.74 2.24 6.05
CA MET A 845 -16.31 1.34 7.12
C MET A 845 -16.15 2.05 8.48
N HIS A 846 -15.81 3.35 8.48
CA HIS A 846 -15.72 4.14 9.70
C HIS A 846 -17.08 4.38 10.38
N GLN A 847 -18.16 4.37 9.60
CA GLN A 847 -19.52 4.60 10.11
C GLN A 847 -20.26 3.29 10.36
N TYR A 848 -20.13 2.36 9.42
CA TYR A 848 -20.92 1.13 9.34
C TYR A 848 -20.10 -0.14 9.61
N GLY A 849 -18.92 0.01 10.22
CA GLY A 849 -17.99 -1.10 10.41
C GLY A 849 -18.64 -2.31 11.09
N LEU A 850 -19.43 -2.07 12.15
CA LEU A 850 -20.09 -3.15 12.87
C LEU A 850 -21.12 -3.90 12.00
N GLN A 851 -22.01 -3.18 11.31
CA GLN A 851 -23.01 -3.78 10.41
C GLN A 851 -22.33 -4.54 9.27
N LEU A 852 -21.25 -3.99 8.73
CA LEU A 852 -20.48 -4.62 7.66
C LEU A 852 -19.66 -5.85 8.13
N HIS A 853 -19.68 -6.19 9.42
CA HIS A 853 -19.05 -7.39 9.98
C HIS A 853 -20.07 -8.29 10.71
N ALA A 854 -21.37 -8.00 10.64
CA ALA A 854 -22.40 -8.82 11.28
C ALA A 854 -23.00 -9.81 10.28
N THR A 855 -22.59 -11.08 10.35
CA THR A 855 -23.15 -12.16 9.52
C THR A 855 -24.18 -12.98 10.29
N ASP A 856 -24.94 -13.79 9.58
CA ASP A 856 -25.98 -14.64 10.15
C ASP A 856 -25.43 -15.98 10.64
N TYR A 857 -26.04 -16.50 11.71
CA TYR A 857 -25.82 -17.87 12.13
C TYR A 857 -27.10 -18.49 12.69
N LEU A 858 -27.16 -19.82 12.65
CA LEU A 858 -28.18 -20.62 13.32
C LEU A 858 -27.62 -21.95 13.80
N ILE A 859 -28.21 -22.52 14.85
CA ILE A 859 -27.92 -23.86 15.34
C ILE A 859 -29.19 -24.69 15.22
N TYR A 860 -29.23 -25.56 14.21
CA TYR A 860 -30.39 -26.38 13.86
C TYR A 860 -30.18 -27.83 14.31
N GLY A 861 -31.13 -28.38 15.06
CA GLY A 861 -31.19 -29.82 15.35
C GLY A 861 -32.28 -30.47 14.50
N ASN A 862 -31.99 -31.60 13.86
CA ASN A 862 -33.03 -32.38 13.16
C ASN A 862 -34.01 -33.03 14.16
N GLN A 863 -35.12 -33.58 13.67
CA GLN A 863 -36.15 -34.22 14.52
C GLN A 863 -35.62 -35.25 15.56
N ALA A 864 -34.51 -35.93 15.27
CA ALA A 864 -33.92 -36.92 16.18
C ALA A 864 -32.96 -36.31 17.23
N SER A 865 -32.60 -35.03 17.09
CA SER A 865 -31.64 -34.35 17.98
C SER A 865 -32.33 -33.73 19.20
N SER A 866 -31.70 -33.81 20.37
CA SER A 866 -32.15 -33.07 21.56
C SER A 866 -31.97 -31.55 21.43
N ALA A 867 -31.25 -31.09 20.42
CA ALA A 867 -31.14 -29.68 20.07
C ALA A 867 -32.35 -29.17 19.24
N HIS A 868 -33.24 -30.06 18.78
CA HIS A 868 -34.44 -29.70 18.02
C HIS A 868 -35.38 -28.83 18.86
N ASN A 869 -35.88 -27.73 18.27
CA ASN A 869 -36.73 -26.74 18.94
C ASN A 869 -36.14 -26.13 20.23
N VAL A 870 -34.81 -26.14 20.40
CA VAL A 870 -34.14 -25.47 21.51
C VAL A 870 -33.66 -24.09 21.08
N LYS A 871 -34.13 -23.06 21.79
CA LYS A 871 -33.69 -21.67 21.62
C LYS A 871 -32.94 -21.19 22.86
N LEU A 872 -31.63 -20.95 22.74
CA LEU A 872 -30.80 -20.45 23.83
C LEU A 872 -31.19 -19.01 24.18
N ALA A 873 -31.06 -18.60 25.45
CA ALA A 873 -31.44 -17.25 25.88
C ALA A 873 -30.47 -16.14 25.42
N LYS A 874 -29.17 -16.43 25.39
CA LYS A 874 -28.14 -15.51 24.87
C LYS A 874 -27.75 -15.96 23.47
N HIS A 875 -28.24 -15.27 22.46
CA HIS A 875 -28.05 -15.71 21.07
C HIS A 875 -28.05 -14.56 20.05
N GLN A 876 -28.43 -13.34 20.45
CA GLN A 876 -28.63 -12.25 19.50
C GLN A 876 -27.32 -11.80 18.83
N VAL A 877 -26.24 -11.68 19.60
CA VAL A 877 -24.92 -11.30 19.09
C VAL A 877 -23.84 -12.18 19.69
N VAL A 878 -23.03 -12.81 18.85
CA VAL A 878 -22.00 -13.78 19.26
C VAL A 878 -20.69 -13.57 18.50
N SER A 879 -19.62 -14.14 19.04
CA SER A 879 -18.35 -14.27 18.33
C SER A 879 -18.23 -15.63 17.65
N PRO A 880 -17.40 -15.74 16.59
CA PRO A 880 -17.11 -17.04 15.97
C PRO A 880 -16.58 -18.08 16.98
N ASN A 881 -15.86 -17.64 18.01
CA ASN A 881 -15.32 -18.54 19.06
C ASN A 881 -16.37 -19.09 20.05
N ASP A 882 -17.62 -18.63 20.00
CA ASP A 882 -18.66 -19.04 20.95
C ASP A 882 -19.39 -20.33 20.53
N PHE A 883 -19.32 -20.70 19.24
CA PHE A 883 -20.15 -21.75 18.65
C PHE A 883 -20.03 -23.12 19.34
N ALA A 884 -18.83 -23.57 19.71
CA ALA A 884 -18.67 -24.84 20.40
C ALA A 884 -19.36 -24.86 21.77
N ALA A 885 -19.27 -23.76 22.53
CA ALA A 885 -19.93 -23.65 23.83
C ALA A 885 -21.47 -23.61 23.67
N MET A 886 -21.96 -22.90 22.66
CA MET A 886 -23.38 -22.82 22.33
C MET A 886 -23.93 -24.18 21.90
N LEU A 887 -23.24 -24.87 20.99
CA LEU A 887 -23.57 -26.23 20.54
C LEU A 887 -23.72 -27.17 21.74
N LEU A 888 -22.67 -27.27 22.58
CA LEU A 888 -22.68 -28.16 23.74
C LEU A 888 -23.85 -27.84 24.68
N LYS A 889 -24.16 -26.55 24.86
CA LYS A 889 -25.28 -26.10 25.69
C LYS A 889 -26.64 -26.47 25.10
N GLN A 890 -26.84 -26.24 23.80
CA GLN A 890 -28.09 -26.54 23.12
C GLN A 890 -28.36 -28.04 23.05
N MET A 891 -27.32 -28.85 22.81
CA MET A 891 -27.42 -30.30 22.82
C MET A 891 -27.55 -30.87 24.23
N SER A 892 -27.27 -30.10 25.29
CA SER A 892 -27.23 -30.55 26.68
C SER A 892 -26.15 -31.62 26.95
N VAL A 893 -24.96 -31.45 26.34
CA VAL A 893 -23.79 -32.33 26.52
C VAL A 893 -22.92 -31.81 27.67
N LYS A 894 -22.38 -32.70 28.51
CA LYS A 894 -21.44 -32.34 29.59
C LYS A 894 -20.18 -31.69 29.01
N VAL A 895 -19.58 -30.78 29.77
CA VAL A 895 -18.42 -29.96 29.36
C VAL A 895 -17.18 -30.33 30.16
N SER A 896 -16.01 -30.27 29.51
CA SER A 896 -14.70 -30.30 30.16
C SER A 896 -14.41 -28.95 30.86
N PRO A 897 -13.34 -28.83 31.67
CA PRO A 897 -12.91 -27.54 32.22
C PRO A 897 -12.73 -26.45 31.16
N TYR A 898 -12.19 -26.81 30.00
CA TYR A 898 -12.05 -25.88 28.88
C TYR A 898 -13.40 -25.36 28.38
N TYR A 899 -14.35 -26.26 28.07
CA TYR A 899 -15.66 -25.84 27.61
C TYR A 899 -16.51 -25.19 28.70
N ALA A 900 -16.20 -25.42 29.99
CA ALA A 900 -16.78 -24.66 31.09
C ALA A 900 -16.30 -23.20 31.09
N LEU A 901 -15.00 -22.94 30.89
CA LEU A 901 -14.48 -21.59 30.67
C LEU A 901 -15.15 -20.94 29.46
N LEU A 902 -15.20 -21.64 28.32
CA LEU A 902 -15.79 -21.09 27.10
C LEU A 902 -17.29 -20.83 27.24
N THR A 903 -18.02 -21.68 27.98
CA THR A 903 -19.43 -21.42 28.33
C THR A 903 -19.55 -20.12 29.12
N LYS A 904 -18.62 -19.83 30.04
CA LYS A 904 -18.60 -18.55 30.76
C LYS A 904 -18.20 -17.37 29.90
N VAL A 905 -17.22 -17.53 29.02
CA VAL A 905 -16.86 -16.49 28.04
C VAL A 905 -18.09 -16.11 27.21
N TYR A 906 -18.75 -17.09 26.61
CA TYR A 906 -19.98 -16.90 25.86
C TYR A 906 -21.09 -16.29 26.71
N GLU A 907 -21.38 -16.77 27.93
CA GLU A 907 -22.49 -16.28 28.75
C GLU A 907 -22.26 -14.87 29.32
N ASP A 908 -21.05 -14.60 29.83
CA ASP A 908 -20.80 -13.45 30.70
C ASP A 908 -20.03 -12.31 30.01
N LEU A 909 -19.35 -12.55 28.87
CA LEU A 909 -18.67 -11.49 28.09
C LEU A 909 -19.53 -11.04 26.90
N PRO A 910 -19.40 -9.77 26.46
CA PRO A 910 -19.90 -9.35 25.16
C PRO A 910 -19.14 -10.05 24.02
N ALA A 911 -19.73 -10.09 22.83
CA ALA A 911 -19.08 -10.63 21.64
C ALA A 911 -17.82 -9.82 21.30
N MET A 912 -16.71 -10.51 21.09
CA MET A 912 -15.41 -10.00 20.70
C MET A 912 -15.23 -10.01 19.18
N SER A 913 -14.66 -8.95 18.62
CA SER A 913 -14.11 -8.98 17.26
C SER A 913 -12.92 -8.03 17.11
N LEU A 914 -12.13 -8.22 16.05
CA LEU A 914 -11.17 -7.21 15.61
C LEU A 914 -11.92 -5.91 15.29
N ASN A 915 -11.32 -4.76 15.56
CA ASN A 915 -11.99 -3.47 15.38
C ASN A 915 -12.40 -3.30 13.92
N PRO A 916 -13.70 -3.24 13.60
CA PRO A 916 -14.16 -3.19 12.23
C PRO A 916 -14.05 -1.78 11.63
N PHE A 917 -13.94 -0.72 12.45
CA PHE A 917 -14.02 0.68 12.02
C PHE A 917 -12.72 1.24 11.43
N ASP A 918 -11.60 0.52 11.53
CA ASP A 918 -10.30 1.01 11.08
C ASP A 918 -10.06 0.74 9.56
N GLY A 919 -11.05 0.24 8.81
CA GLY A 919 -10.96 0.07 7.37
C GLY A 919 -9.94 -1.00 6.93
N ALA A 920 -9.15 -0.70 5.89
CA ALA A 920 -8.06 -1.58 5.43
C ALA A 920 -6.92 -1.81 6.47
N SER A 921 -7.07 -1.25 7.68
CA SER A 921 -6.14 -1.34 8.81
C SER A 921 -6.49 -2.43 9.82
N ASN A 922 -7.65 -3.10 9.69
CA ASN A 922 -8.17 -4.09 10.66
C ASN A 922 -7.25 -5.31 10.90
N ASN A 923 -6.18 -5.45 10.10
CA ASN A 923 -5.09 -6.42 10.29
C ASN A 923 -3.71 -5.77 10.05
N THR A 924 -3.49 -4.60 10.66
CA THR A 924 -2.16 -3.95 10.73
C THR A 924 -1.54 -4.20 12.10
N ALA A 925 -0.22 -4.02 12.22
CA ALA A 925 0.52 -4.16 13.49
C ALA A 925 -0.09 -3.40 14.70
N ASN A 926 -0.98 -2.44 14.46
CA ASN A 926 -1.68 -1.62 15.46
C ASN A 926 -3.19 -1.93 15.60
N GLY A 927 -3.68 -3.05 15.06
CA GLY A 927 -5.08 -3.42 15.14
C GLY A 927 -5.57 -3.49 16.58
N SER A 928 -6.74 -2.90 16.83
CA SER A 928 -7.43 -2.95 18.12
C SER A 928 -8.58 -3.97 18.07
N SER A 929 -9.10 -4.36 19.22
CA SER A 929 -10.28 -5.22 19.34
C SER A 929 -11.46 -4.44 19.91
N ILE A 930 -12.67 -4.82 19.53
CA ILE A 930 -13.91 -4.28 20.11
C ILE A 930 -14.71 -5.39 20.80
N MET A 931 -15.68 -4.94 21.60
CA MET A 931 -16.65 -5.77 22.30
C MET A 931 -18.05 -5.24 21.96
N VAL A 932 -19.00 -6.13 21.72
CA VAL A 932 -20.34 -5.82 21.23
C VAL A 932 -21.37 -6.54 22.09
N ASP A 933 -22.38 -5.83 22.59
CA ASP A 933 -23.47 -6.43 23.36
C ASP A 933 -24.58 -7.01 22.47
N ASP A 934 -25.57 -7.67 23.09
CA ASP A 934 -26.70 -8.30 22.39
C ASP A 934 -27.61 -7.30 21.63
N ASN A 935 -27.44 -5.99 21.86
CA ASN A 935 -28.16 -4.94 21.13
C ASN A 935 -27.30 -4.33 20.01
N GLN A 936 -26.16 -4.96 19.67
CA GLN A 936 -25.18 -4.45 18.71
C GLN A 936 -24.56 -3.10 19.10
N HIS A 937 -24.41 -2.82 20.40
CA HIS A 937 -23.70 -1.63 20.87
C HIS A 937 -22.28 -1.94 21.32
N LEU A 938 -21.38 -0.97 21.09
CA LEU A 938 -19.99 -1.07 21.53
C LEU A 938 -19.89 -0.99 23.05
N VAL A 939 -19.25 -2.00 23.65
CA VAL A 939 -19.00 -2.06 25.10
C VAL A 939 -17.61 -1.51 25.39
N SER A 940 -17.56 -0.32 25.99
CA SER A 940 -16.28 0.34 26.34
C SER A 940 -15.72 -0.04 27.71
N LYS A 941 -16.54 -0.61 28.61
CA LYS A 941 -16.15 -0.93 29.99
C LYS A 941 -16.71 -2.27 30.44
N LEU A 942 -15.81 -3.19 30.78
CA LEU A 942 -16.14 -4.45 31.44
C LEU A 942 -16.18 -4.27 32.98
N ASN A 943 -17.11 -4.96 33.64
CA ASN A 943 -17.14 -5.03 35.09
C ASN A 943 -15.98 -5.88 35.65
N LYS A 944 -15.76 -5.87 36.97
CA LYS A 944 -14.62 -6.58 37.60
C LYS A 944 -14.62 -8.09 37.32
N LYS A 945 -15.80 -8.74 37.31
CA LYS A 945 -15.92 -10.18 37.03
C LYS A 945 -15.59 -10.48 35.56
N GLN A 946 -16.12 -9.68 34.64
CA GLN A 946 -15.84 -9.79 33.21
C GLN A 946 -14.36 -9.57 32.88
N LYS A 947 -13.71 -8.57 33.50
CA LYS A 947 -12.25 -8.36 33.34
C LYS A 947 -11.45 -9.56 33.80
N GLN A 948 -11.82 -10.17 34.93
CA GLN A 948 -11.15 -11.37 35.42
C GLN A 948 -11.37 -12.55 34.46
N LEU A 949 -12.60 -12.75 33.98
CA LEU A 949 -12.92 -13.84 33.05
C LEU A 949 -12.19 -13.67 31.71
N LEU A 950 -12.14 -12.46 31.16
CA LEU A 950 -11.35 -12.16 29.96
C LEU A 950 -9.86 -12.45 30.18
N HIS A 951 -9.34 -12.10 31.35
CA HIS A 951 -7.95 -12.39 31.69
C HIS A 951 -7.67 -13.89 31.83
N ASP A 952 -8.57 -14.65 32.45
CA ASP A 952 -8.48 -16.11 32.55
C ASP A 952 -8.50 -16.74 31.14
N TYR A 953 -9.37 -16.24 30.25
CA TYR A 953 -9.44 -16.66 28.85
C TYR A 953 -8.13 -16.36 28.09
N GLN A 954 -7.57 -15.16 28.26
CA GLN A 954 -6.28 -14.78 27.67
C GLN A 954 -5.12 -15.64 28.15
N LEU A 955 -5.08 -15.97 29.44
CA LEU A 955 -4.07 -16.85 30.03
C LEU A 955 -4.15 -18.26 29.43
N VAL A 956 -5.36 -18.81 29.31
CA VAL A 956 -5.60 -20.13 28.73
C VAL A 956 -5.25 -20.14 27.24
N GLN A 957 -5.74 -19.16 26.47
CA GLN A 957 -5.40 -19.06 25.05
C GLN A 957 -3.90 -18.92 24.82
N TYR A 958 -3.21 -18.11 25.64
CA TYR A 958 -1.75 -17.99 25.57
C TYR A 958 -1.07 -19.33 25.84
N ASP A 959 -1.46 -20.04 26.91
CA ASP A 959 -0.85 -21.34 27.28
C ASP A 959 -0.99 -22.40 26.18
N LEU A 960 -2.15 -22.44 25.51
CA LEU A 960 -2.47 -23.41 24.45
C LEU A 960 -1.85 -23.06 23.09
N THR A 961 -1.30 -21.85 22.92
CA THR A 961 -0.78 -21.38 21.63
C THR A 961 0.69 -20.98 21.69
N ALA A 962 1.01 -19.89 22.40
CA ALA A 962 2.35 -19.30 22.46
C ALA A 962 3.15 -19.69 23.72
N GLY A 963 2.48 -20.28 24.72
CA GLY A 963 3.02 -20.58 26.03
C GLY A 963 3.77 -21.90 26.12
N LYS A 964 3.73 -22.51 27.30
CA LYS A 964 4.43 -23.75 27.66
C LYS A 964 3.50 -24.98 27.68
N GLY A 965 2.21 -24.83 27.37
CA GLY A 965 1.25 -25.93 27.31
C GLY A 965 1.04 -26.64 28.65
N TYR A 966 1.01 -25.89 29.77
CA TYR A 966 0.81 -26.50 31.09
C TYR A 966 -0.56 -27.16 31.24
N LEU A 967 -1.62 -26.56 30.68
CA LEU A 967 -3.00 -27.05 30.77
C LEU A 967 -3.21 -28.34 29.97
N ALA A 968 -2.58 -28.45 28.80
CA ALA A 968 -2.64 -29.64 27.96
C ALA A 968 -2.13 -30.90 28.67
N GLN A 969 -1.11 -30.75 29.52
CA GLN A 969 -0.50 -31.85 30.27
C GLN A 969 -1.32 -32.32 31.48
N HIS A 970 -2.36 -31.58 31.88
CA HIS A 970 -3.12 -31.85 33.12
C HIS A 970 -4.62 -32.07 32.88
N GLY A 971 -5.02 -32.52 31.69
CA GLY A 971 -6.40 -32.93 31.42
C GLY A 971 -7.42 -31.78 31.42
N PHE A 972 -7.00 -30.53 31.18
CA PHE A 972 -7.92 -29.39 31.09
C PHE A 972 -8.96 -29.52 29.97
N MET A 973 -8.62 -30.30 28.95
CA MET A 973 -9.47 -30.62 27.79
C MET A 973 -10.24 -31.93 27.94
N SER A 974 -9.90 -32.74 28.94
CA SER A 974 -10.46 -34.08 29.13
C SER A 974 -11.83 -34.02 29.82
N HIS A 975 -12.72 -34.93 29.43
CA HIS A 975 -14.01 -35.16 30.08
C HIS A 975 -13.89 -36.08 31.30
#